data_AF-A0A4R7I1U5-F1
#
_entry.id   AF-A0A4R7I1U5-F1
#
_cell.length_a   1.000
_cell.length_b   1.000
_cell.length_c   1.000
_cell.angle_alpha   90.00
_cell.angle_beta   90.00
_cell.angle_gamma   90.00
#
_symmetry.space_group_name_H-M   'P 1'
#
loop_
_entity.id
_entity.type
_entity.pdbx_description
1 polymer ?
#
loop_
_entity_poly.entity_id
_entity_poly.type
_entity_poly.pdbx_seq_one_letter_code
_entity_poly.pdbx_strand_id
1 'polypeptide(L)'
;MQLTRPFIRLPYQFDAERLRADVDALPDEAWRGHPTGHVGNSAVLLVSTGGDPTDDTIGGVQAPTPWLDQSPYLAQVVAAFGVPVGRTRLMRIDAGGEATPHFDAHLYWKDRVRIHVPIITTPDVTFVSGSASTHMAAGESWVFDTLAIHNVVNPGEQSRVHLVVDTVGTPQLWEQIRSGADPIEVPFDPSRRPVVLPEQTNLPDVMPPGQQQAIAEDLFELLPDGDAAASLRSACTGFLDAWKTLWALHGPSPHAAGYRREVDRFATELGGLPDARLPYNGASAASLAMSWLARSALTDAPDPAASRVVVSEPAPLEPKTSPVRAADPRFDRPVIIVSPPRAGSTLLFETLGNSPDVFSIGGESHQLIEQFPALRPDHHDWHSNELSAADATDAVVAALRDAWFERLVDRNGQPPPMNATGLRFLEKTPKNALRIEFLDTVFPDARYVFLSRGPRDEISSMIDAWRSGGFVTYPELPGWTGLPWSLLLTPGWQDLVGKSVQEVCAAQWEYTTNKILDDLERVAPGRWTVAGYDRLVADPLPEIERICAAVDLSWEHDLADPLPLSRHTLTPPNPDKWRMNSTELNEVLPRLKATAERAAAVASTAAGTAPAATSRPKRPAPTAGGKHPLASVHTGTVPELLAKANANVLLSTYQSGRMITLRSMDGVLNTHFTAMPRPMGMAAKPGGHLAVGTANEVWTYRDQPAVAAKIEPAGAYSSAYVLRQRHVTGDISIHEMEYDADGELWIVATKFSCLATLDADHSFVPRWRPPFVTGLSADDRCHLNGMALRDGRPRYVTAFSESDQAQGWRDTKAFGGLIIDVDADEIMTRGLCMPHSPRWHRDQLWVLESGKGSLSRIDPDTGDAEVVTTLPGFTRGMEFIGRYALIGLSQVRESVFAGLPLTQSTEPRHSGLWIVDLETAATVGFVRFDGLVQEVFDLQVITGDGHAHLVDLDAEQHVRSFVVPTQALASAG
;
A
#
# COMPACT_ATOMS: atom_id res chain seq x y z
N MET A 1 13.35 -27.91 9.70
CA MET A 1 14.47 -28.82 10.04
C MET A 1 14.92 -29.58 8.80
N GLN A 2 16.22 -29.82 8.57
CA GLN A 2 16.69 -30.64 7.44
C GLN A 2 16.64 -32.12 7.80
N LEU A 3 16.03 -32.95 6.95
CA LEU A 3 15.96 -34.40 7.17
C LEU A 3 17.05 -35.12 6.36
N THR A 4 17.47 -36.30 6.81
CA THR A 4 18.46 -37.11 6.10
C THR A 4 17.92 -37.71 4.80
N ARG A 5 16.60 -37.77 4.65
CA ARG A 5 15.87 -38.19 3.45
C ARG A 5 14.73 -37.22 3.19
N PRO A 6 14.40 -36.89 1.93
CA PRO A 6 13.32 -35.97 1.60
C PRO A 6 11.96 -36.40 2.16
N PHE A 7 11.67 -37.71 2.16
CA PHE A 7 10.45 -38.29 2.71
C PHE A 7 10.79 -39.47 3.62
N ILE A 8 10.13 -39.53 4.78
CA ILE A 8 10.26 -40.62 5.75
C ILE A 8 8.86 -41.06 6.15
N ARG A 9 8.54 -42.32 5.88
CA ARG A 9 7.33 -42.95 6.39
C ARG A 9 7.54 -43.35 7.84
N LEU A 10 6.66 -42.89 8.71
CA LEU A 10 6.61 -43.29 10.12
C LEU A 10 5.91 -44.66 10.25
N PRO A 11 6.15 -45.41 11.34
CA PRO A 11 5.61 -46.76 11.48
C PRO A 11 4.08 -46.80 11.69
N TYR A 12 3.42 -45.67 11.96
CA TYR A 12 2.01 -45.69 12.34
C TYR A 12 1.09 -45.87 11.13
N GLN A 13 0.15 -46.81 11.27
CA GLN A 13 -0.92 -47.08 10.33
C GLN A 13 -2.28 -46.93 11.01
N PHE A 14 -3.18 -46.19 10.36
CA PHE A 14 -4.51 -45.83 10.84
C PHE A 14 -5.62 -46.31 9.89
N ASP A 15 -6.83 -46.45 10.42
CA ASP A 15 -8.05 -46.80 9.66
C ASP A 15 -8.55 -45.57 8.89
N ALA A 16 -8.21 -45.48 7.60
CA ALA A 16 -8.53 -44.32 6.77
C ALA A 16 -10.05 -44.06 6.65
N GLU A 17 -10.88 -45.10 6.61
CA GLU A 17 -12.34 -44.94 6.47
C GLU A 17 -12.96 -44.35 7.75
N ARG A 18 -12.45 -44.74 8.93
CA ARG A 18 -12.88 -44.10 10.19
C ARG A 18 -12.40 -42.67 10.31
N LEU A 19 -11.18 -42.37 9.87
CA LEU A 19 -10.70 -40.98 9.82
C LEU A 19 -11.56 -40.15 8.88
N ARG A 20 -11.97 -40.71 7.73
CA ARG A 20 -12.89 -40.05 6.81
C ARG A 20 -14.25 -39.79 7.46
N ALA A 21 -14.78 -40.74 8.24
CA ALA A 21 -16.03 -40.54 8.96
C ALA A 21 -15.97 -39.35 9.96
N ASP A 22 -14.84 -39.18 10.66
CA ASP A 22 -14.63 -38.00 11.53
C ASP A 22 -14.54 -36.69 10.72
N VAL A 23 -13.92 -36.72 9.53
CA VAL A 23 -13.83 -35.56 8.62
C VAL A 23 -15.18 -35.20 8.03
N ASP A 24 -15.94 -36.19 7.57
CA ASP A 24 -17.27 -36.02 6.95
C ASP A 24 -18.32 -35.53 7.98
N ALA A 25 -18.09 -35.76 9.28
CA ALA A 25 -18.95 -35.29 10.36
C ALA A 25 -18.72 -33.82 10.74
N LEU A 26 -17.63 -33.18 10.28
CA LEU A 26 -17.36 -31.77 10.56
C LEU A 26 -18.30 -30.88 9.73
N PRO A 27 -18.87 -29.82 10.33
CA PRO A 27 -19.75 -28.92 9.60
C PRO A 27 -18.95 -28.02 8.65
N ASP A 28 -19.61 -27.46 7.64
CA ASP A 28 -18.96 -26.60 6.64
C ASP A 28 -18.29 -25.37 7.28
N GLU A 29 -18.86 -24.80 8.35
CA GLU A 29 -18.26 -23.67 9.07
C GLU A 29 -16.94 -23.99 9.78
N ALA A 30 -16.62 -25.28 10.00
CA ALA A 30 -15.33 -25.68 10.52
C ALA A 30 -14.21 -25.45 9.49
N TRP A 31 -14.55 -25.51 8.19
CA TRP A 31 -13.62 -25.32 7.10
C TRP A 31 -13.43 -23.83 6.79
N ARG A 32 -12.20 -23.37 6.93
CA ARG A 32 -11.82 -21.99 6.67
C ARG A 32 -10.92 -21.91 5.46
N GLY A 33 -11.07 -20.86 4.65
CA GLY A 33 -10.12 -20.56 3.58
C GLY A 33 -8.71 -20.47 4.16
N HIS A 34 -7.74 -21.08 3.48
CA HIS A 34 -6.36 -21.01 3.93
C HIS A 34 -5.89 -19.53 3.94
N PRO A 35 -5.10 -19.07 4.93
CA PRO A 35 -4.68 -17.66 5.05
C PRO A 35 -3.97 -17.10 3.82
N THR A 36 -3.47 -17.97 2.94
CA THR A 36 -2.82 -17.58 1.67
C THR A 36 -3.82 -17.26 0.55
N GLY A 37 -5.13 -17.37 0.77
CA GLY A 37 -6.17 -16.92 -0.17
C GLY A 37 -6.29 -17.74 -1.46
N HIS A 38 -5.64 -18.91 -1.54
CA HIS A 38 -5.70 -19.77 -2.72
C HIS A 38 -7.08 -20.42 -2.82
N VAL A 39 -7.75 -20.22 -3.96
CA VAL A 39 -9.03 -20.85 -4.27
C VAL A 39 -8.85 -22.36 -4.22
N GLY A 40 -9.66 -23.03 -3.40
CA GLY A 40 -9.63 -24.47 -3.22
C GLY A 40 -8.62 -25.01 -2.19
N ASN A 41 -8.03 -24.15 -1.36
CA ASN A 41 -7.25 -24.57 -0.20
C ASN A 41 -7.97 -24.14 1.10
N SER A 42 -8.29 -25.10 1.96
CA SER A 42 -9.01 -24.84 3.21
C SER A 42 -8.49 -25.71 4.36
N ALA A 43 -8.73 -25.27 5.59
CA ALA A 43 -8.27 -25.96 6.78
C ALA A 43 -9.30 -25.95 7.91
N VAL A 44 -9.22 -26.98 8.76
CA VAL A 44 -9.90 -27.03 10.06
C VAL A 44 -8.82 -27.04 11.15
N LEU A 45 -8.88 -26.07 12.05
CA LEU A 45 -7.97 -25.97 13.18
C LEU A 45 -8.40 -26.97 14.25
N LEU A 46 -7.52 -27.92 14.60
CA LEU A 46 -7.79 -28.97 15.60
C LEU A 46 -7.09 -28.68 16.93
N VAL A 47 -5.86 -28.15 16.89
CA VAL A 47 -5.12 -27.61 18.04
C VAL A 47 -4.57 -26.24 17.63
N SER A 48 -4.88 -25.21 18.41
CA SER A 48 -4.56 -23.81 18.14
C SER A 48 -4.29 -23.02 19.42
N THR A 49 -3.88 -21.76 19.29
CA THR A 49 -3.63 -20.85 20.41
C THR A 49 -4.91 -20.68 21.23
N GLY A 50 -4.83 -20.96 22.53
CA GLY A 50 -5.96 -20.90 23.45
C GLY A 50 -7.11 -21.89 23.17
N GLY A 51 -6.98 -22.76 22.15
CA GLY A 51 -8.06 -23.61 21.68
C GLY A 51 -9.12 -22.86 20.87
N ASP A 52 -8.82 -21.62 20.46
CA ASP A 52 -9.70 -20.84 19.60
C ASP A 52 -9.67 -21.43 18.18
N PRO A 53 -10.78 -21.99 17.66
CA PRO A 53 -10.85 -22.56 16.31
C PRO A 53 -10.73 -21.50 15.20
N THR A 54 -10.55 -20.23 15.58
CA THR A 54 -10.43 -19.10 14.68
C THR A 54 -9.05 -18.47 14.64
N ASP A 55 -8.21 -18.81 15.63
CA ASP A 55 -6.86 -18.27 15.79
C ASP A 55 -5.81 -19.20 15.18
N ASP A 56 -5.22 -18.79 14.05
CA ASP A 56 -4.16 -19.53 13.36
C ASP A 56 -2.74 -18.99 13.66
N THR A 57 -2.58 -18.27 14.78
CA THR A 57 -1.29 -17.74 15.22
C THR A 57 -0.28 -18.83 15.59
N ILE A 58 1.01 -18.48 15.53
CA ILE A 58 2.13 -19.40 15.73
C ILE A 58 2.60 -19.46 17.19
N GLY A 59 2.43 -18.39 17.95
CA GLY A 59 2.91 -18.25 19.32
C GLY A 59 1.77 -18.29 20.34
N GLY A 60 2.03 -18.89 21.50
CA GLY A 60 1.09 -18.93 22.62
C GLY A 60 0.76 -20.35 23.08
N VAL A 61 0.07 -20.43 24.21
CA VAL A 61 -0.37 -21.70 24.82
C VAL A 61 -1.31 -22.41 23.85
N GLN A 62 -0.97 -23.62 23.42
CA GLN A 62 -1.81 -24.41 22.54
C GLN A 62 -2.86 -25.17 23.37
N ALA A 63 -4.05 -25.34 22.79
CA ALA A 63 -5.09 -26.20 23.34
C ALA A 63 -5.94 -26.84 22.24
N PRO A 64 -6.57 -28.01 22.50
CA PRO A 64 -7.57 -28.59 21.62
C PRO A 64 -8.71 -27.62 21.35
N THR A 65 -9.17 -27.60 20.11
CA THR A 65 -10.38 -26.86 19.70
C THR A 65 -11.62 -27.73 19.90
N PRO A 66 -12.82 -27.14 19.90
CA PRO A 66 -14.07 -27.91 19.89
C PRO A 66 -14.18 -28.91 18.74
N TRP A 67 -13.50 -28.68 17.61
CA TRP A 67 -13.52 -29.59 16.47
C TRP A 67 -12.75 -30.89 16.75
N LEU A 68 -11.64 -30.83 17.48
CA LEU A 68 -10.92 -32.03 17.87
C LEU A 68 -11.68 -32.84 18.93
N ASP A 69 -12.35 -32.16 19.87
CA ASP A 69 -13.17 -32.80 20.90
C ASP A 69 -14.37 -33.57 20.32
N GLN A 70 -14.88 -33.12 19.17
CA GLN A 70 -15.98 -33.75 18.43
C GLN A 70 -15.54 -34.87 17.50
N SER A 71 -14.23 -35.04 17.27
CA SER A 71 -13.66 -36.04 16.35
C SER A 71 -12.86 -37.11 17.13
N PRO A 72 -13.53 -38.15 17.64
CA PRO A 72 -12.95 -39.07 18.61
C PRO A 72 -11.81 -39.92 18.06
N TYR A 73 -11.79 -40.22 16.76
CA TYR A 73 -10.69 -40.96 16.16
C TYR A 73 -9.52 -40.04 15.77
N LEU A 74 -9.78 -38.83 15.25
CA LEU A 74 -8.73 -37.81 15.05
C LEU A 74 -7.98 -37.54 16.35
N ALA A 75 -8.68 -37.40 17.48
CA ALA A 75 -8.06 -37.22 18.79
C ALA A 75 -7.21 -38.43 19.22
N GLN A 76 -7.63 -39.66 18.91
CA GLN A 76 -6.83 -40.86 19.17
C GLN A 76 -5.58 -40.94 18.30
N VAL A 77 -5.67 -40.56 17.02
CA VAL A 77 -4.54 -40.52 16.10
C VAL A 77 -3.51 -39.49 16.56
N VAL A 78 -3.94 -38.27 16.90
CA VAL A 78 -3.06 -37.22 17.44
C VAL A 78 -2.37 -37.70 18.73
N ALA A 79 -3.12 -38.33 19.64
CA ALA A 79 -2.56 -38.85 20.90
C ALA A 79 -1.64 -40.07 20.71
N ALA A 80 -1.80 -40.84 19.63
CA ALA A 80 -1.04 -42.07 19.40
C ALA A 80 0.46 -41.83 19.13
N PHE A 81 0.81 -40.66 18.60
CA PHE A 81 2.20 -40.27 18.44
C PHE A 81 2.90 -40.06 19.80
N GLY A 82 2.15 -39.80 20.88
CA GLY A 82 2.71 -39.65 22.22
C GLY A 82 3.67 -38.48 22.35
N VAL A 83 3.45 -37.42 21.57
CA VAL A 83 4.34 -36.25 21.46
C VAL A 83 3.68 -34.98 21.98
N PRO A 84 4.45 -33.95 22.35
CA PRO A 84 3.92 -32.60 22.51
C PRO A 84 3.35 -32.10 21.18
N VAL A 85 2.11 -31.61 21.19
CA VAL A 85 1.35 -31.24 20.00
C VAL A 85 1.29 -29.73 19.88
N GLY A 86 1.87 -29.20 18.81
CA GLY A 86 1.71 -27.80 18.41
C GLY A 86 0.48 -27.62 17.53
N ARG A 87 0.55 -26.65 16.61
CA ARG A 87 -0.49 -26.41 15.59
C ARG A 87 -0.84 -27.71 14.86
N THR A 88 -2.11 -28.08 14.93
CA THR A 88 -2.64 -29.30 14.32
C THR A 88 -3.91 -28.98 13.55
N ARG A 89 -4.02 -29.49 12.33
CA ARG A 89 -5.10 -29.13 11.40
C ARG A 89 -5.41 -30.21 10.39
N LEU A 90 -6.63 -30.20 9.88
CA LEU A 90 -6.95 -30.82 8.60
C LEU A 90 -6.62 -29.82 7.50
N MET A 91 -5.95 -30.27 6.43
CA MET A 91 -5.66 -29.48 5.24
C MET A 91 -6.33 -30.11 4.03
N ARG A 92 -7.26 -29.37 3.41
CA ARG A 92 -7.97 -29.76 2.20
C ARG A 92 -7.46 -29.00 0.99
N ILE A 93 -7.20 -29.75 -0.08
CA ILE A 93 -6.94 -29.22 -1.41
C ILE A 93 -8.05 -29.77 -2.31
N ASP A 94 -8.79 -28.88 -2.96
CA ASP A 94 -9.90 -29.23 -3.83
C ASP A 94 -9.42 -30.00 -5.07
N ALA A 95 -10.37 -30.61 -5.79
CA ALA A 95 -10.11 -31.32 -7.04
C ALA A 95 -9.43 -30.41 -8.08
N GLY A 96 -8.40 -30.92 -8.75
CA GLY A 96 -7.57 -30.15 -9.68
C GLY A 96 -6.71 -29.05 -9.02
N GLY A 97 -6.65 -29.02 -7.68
CA GLY A 97 -5.91 -28.01 -6.93
C GLY A 97 -4.43 -28.31 -6.79
N GLU A 98 -3.64 -27.27 -6.54
CA GLU A 98 -2.20 -27.34 -6.29
C GLU A 98 -1.85 -26.39 -5.15
N ALA A 99 -0.92 -26.79 -4.27
CA ALA A 99 -0.33 -25.84 -3.34
C ALA A 99 0.72 -24.97 -4.06
N THR A 100 1.06 -23.82 -3.51
CA THR A 100 2.19 -23.04 -4.04
C THR A 100 3.49 -23.74 -3.67
N PRO A 101 4.48 -23.89 -4.56
CA PRO A 101 5.83 -24.30 -4.18
C PRO A 101 6.42 -23.33 -3.15
N HIS A 102 6.79 -23.83 -1.96
CA HIS A 102 7.31 -23.00 -0.87
C HIS A 102 8.26 -23.79 0.05
N PHE A 103 8.84 -23.12 1.03
CA PHE A 103 9.51 -23.76 2.16
C PHE A 103 9.09 -23.05 3.46
N ASP A 104 9.17 -23.75 4.59
CA ASP A 104 8.70 -23.21 5.87
C ASP A 104 9.80 -22.32 6.50
N ALA A 105 9.68 -21.00 6.29
CA ALA A 105 10.71 -20.03 6.66
C ALA A 105 10.63 -19.50 8.11
N HIS A 106 9.52 -19.73 8.83
CA HIS A 106 9.35 -19.24 10.20
C HIS A 106 10.11 -20.12 11.22
N LEU A 107 10.66 -19.52 12.28
CA LEU A 107 11.45 -20.24 13.29
C LEU A 107 10.69 -21.41 13.92
N TYR A 108 9.39 -21.28 14.11
CA TYR A 108 8.53 -22.32 14.68
C TYR A 108 8.70 -23.70 14.01
N TRP A 109 8.90 -23.77 12.68
CA TRP A 109 9.11 -25.02 11.93
C TRP A 109 10.59 -25.41 11.78
N LYS A 110 11.50 -24.63 12.37
CA LYS A 110 12.90 -25.03 12.52
C LYS A 110 13.01 -26.22 13.49
N ASP A 111 12.33 -26.11 14.63
CA ASP A 111 12.43 -27.06 15.75
C ASP A 111 11.30 -28.10 15.77
N ARG A 112 10.35 -28.00 14.83
CA ARG A 112 9.22 -28.90 14.72
C ARG A 112 9.26 -29.68 13.42
N VAL A 113 8.99 -30.97 13.53
CA VAL A 113 8.65 -31.80 12.37
C VAL A 113 7.14 -31.76 12.17
N ARG A 114 6.73 -31.86 10.91
CA ARG A 114 5.33 -31.91 10.52
C ARG A 114 4.95 -33.32 10.13
N ILE A 115 4.08 -33.95 10.92
CA ILE A 115 3.55 -35.28 10.62
C ILE A 115 2.32 -35.12 9.74
N HIS A 116 2.32 -35.80 8.59
CA HIS A 116 1.19 -35.90 7.68
C HIS A 116 0.55 -37.28 7.81
N VAL A 117 -0.76 -37.31 7.99
CA VAL A 117 -1.60 -38.51 7.91
C VAL A 117 -2.61 -38.30 6.78
N PRO A 118 -2.43 -38.91 5.61
CA PRO A 118 -3.38 -38.82 4.51
C PRO A 118 -4.70 -39.51 4.89
N ILE A 119 -5.81 -38.80 4.76
CA ILE A 119 -7.16 -39.33 5.07
C ILE A 119 -7.92 -39.57 3.78
N ILE A 120 -8.03 -38.53 2.95
CA ILE A 120 -8.62 -38.59 1.60
C ILE A 120 -7.49 -38.27 0.63
N THR A 121 -7.11 -39.24 -0.21
CA THR A 121 -6.01 -39.10 -1.16
C THR A 121 -6.16 -40.16 -2.26
N THR A 122 -5.64 -39.89 -3.44
CA THR A 122 -5.64 -40.79 -4.60
C THR A 122 -4.22 -40.96 -5.15
N PRO A 123 -3.89 -42.07 -5.83
CA PRO A 123 -2.51 -42.37 -6.26
C PRO A 123 -1.83 -41.32 -7.15
N ASP A 124 -2.61 -40.45 -7.78
CA ASP A 124 -2.18 -39.31 -8.60
C ASP A 124 -1.81 -38.06 -7.78
N VAL A 125 -2.20 -38.00 -6.50
CA VAL A 125 -1.73 -36.95 -5.57
C VAL A 125 -0.24 -37.12 -5.32
N THR A 126 0.52 -36.08 -5.63
CA THR A 126 1.99 -36.10 -5.55
C THR A 126 2.52 -35.03 -4.61
N PHE A 127 3.31 -35.43 -3.61
CA PHE A 127 4.13 -34.53 -2.80
C PHE A 127 5.49 -34.38 -3.43
N VAL A 128 6.00 -33.16 -3.48
CA VAL A 128 7.34 -32.82 -3.96
C VAL A 128 8.12 -32.20 -2.79
N SER A 129 9.36 -32.62 -2.59
CA SER A 129 10.31 -32.01 -1.66
C SER A 129 11.70 -32.04 -2.29
N GLY A 130 12.21 -30.87 -2.67
CA GLY A 130 13.40 -30.73 -3.51
C GLY A 130 13.21 -31.41 -4.87
N SER A 131 14.13 -32.30 -5.23
CA SER A 131 14.05 -33.10 -6.46
C SER A 131 13.29 -34.42 -6.28
N ALA A 132 12.88 -34.76 -5.06
CA ALA A 132 12.15 -35.98 -4.76
C ALA A 132 10.64 -35.74 -4.83
N SER A 133 9.90 -36.78 -5.19
CA SER A 133 8.45 -36.80 -5.07
C SER A 133 7.94 -38.16 -4.60
N THR A 134 6.79 -38.17 -3.94
CA THR A 134 6.12 -39.40 -3.52
C THR A 134 4.61 -39.21 -3.42
N HIS A 135 3.88 -40.31 -3.60
CA HIS A 135 2.51 -40.42 -3.11
C HIS A 135 2.55 -40.85 -1.63
N MET A 136 1.66 -40.30 -0.81
CA MET A 136 1.45 -40.71 0.58
C MET A 136 0.07 -41.37 0.65
N ALA A 137 0.00 -42.68 0.95
CA ALA A 137 -1.26 -43.41 0.88
C ALA A 137 -2.13 -43.21 2.12
N ALA A 138 -3.44 -43.43 1.97
CA ALA A 138 -4.42 -43.23 3.03
C ALA A 138 -4.10 -44.07 4.28
N GLY A 139 -4.23 -43.46 5.46
CA GLY A 139 -3.97 -44.08 6.75
C GLY A 139 -2.48 -44.24 7.10
N GLU A 140 -1.56 -43.94 6.19
CA GLU A 140 -0.13 -43.92 6.50
C GLU A 140 0.26 -42.67 7.30
N SER A 141 1.47 -42.65 7.85
CA SER A 141 2.03 -41.47 8.50
C SER A 141 3.40 -41.12 7.92
N TRP A 142 3.63 -39.83 7.70
CA TRP A 142 4.80 -39.34 6.96
C TRP A 142 5.36 -38.07 7.57
N VAL A 143 6.66 -37.90 7.45
CA VAL A 143 7.34 -36.61 7.61
C VAL A 143 8.18 -36.35 6.37
N PHE A 144 8.40 -35.08 6.02
CA PHE A 144 9.23 -34.72 4.89
C PHE A 144 10.03 -33.45 5.20
N ASP A 145 11.07 -33.20 4.40
CA ASP A 145 11.95 -32.04 4.58
C ASP A 145 11.21 -30.75 4.17
N THR A 146 10.85 -29.94 5.16
CA THR A 146 10.14 -28.67 4.97
C THR A 146 11.06 -27.48 4.71
N LEU A 147 12.38 -27.65 4.84
CA LEU A 147 13.37 -26.62 4.44
C LEU A 147 13.66 -26.65 2.95
N ALA A 148 13.54 -27.82 2.32
CA ALA A 148 13.52 -27.92 0.87
C ALA A 148 12.25 -27.25 0.30
N ILE A 149 12.37 -26.71 -0.92
CA ILE A 149 11.19 -26.27 -1.68
C ILE A 149 10.28 -27.49 -1.86
N HIS A 150 9.05 -27.38 -1.37
CA HIS A 150 8.07 -28.45 -1.39
C HIS A 150 6.73 -27.97 -1.92
N ASN A 151 5.98 -28.92 -2.46
CA ASN A 151 4.71 -28.70 -3.13
C ASN A 151 3.81 -29.94 -2.98
N VAL A 152 2.51 -29.78 -3.19
CA VAL A 152 1.57 -30.88 -3.37
C VAL A 152 0.65 -30.58 -4.55
N VAL A 153 0.54 -31.56 -5.45
CA VAL A 153 -0.31 -31.50 -6.65
C VAL A 153 -1.45 -32.50 -6.48
N ASN A 154 -2.71 -32.05 -6.62
CA ASN A 154 -3.91 -32.87 -6.59
C ASN A 154 -4.63 -32.79 -7.95
N PRO A 155 -4.15 -33.51 -8.98
CA PRO A 155 -4.70 -33.40 -10.33
C PRO A 155 -6.05 -34.12 -10.49
N GLY A 156 -6.45 -34.94 -9.51
CA GLY A 156 -7.64 -35.77 -9.57
C GLY A 156 -8.95 -35.00 -9.36
N GLU A 157 -10.06 -35.70 -9.59
CA GLU A 157 -11.43 -35.16 -9.48
C GLU A 157 -11.95 -35.12 -8.03
N GLN A 158 -11.17 -35.58 -7.06
CA GLN A 158 -11.54 -35.61 -5.63
C GLN A 158 -10.69 -34.64 -4.83
N SER A 159 -11.28 -34.07 -3.78
CA SER A 159 -10.52 -33.27 -2.83
C SER A 159 -9.61 -34.17 -2.00
N ARG A 160 -8.39 -33.72 -1.72
CA ARG A 160 -7.44 -34.40 -0.83
C ARG A 160 -7.48 -33.76 0.54
N VAL A 161 -7.50 -34.58 1.60
CA VAL A 161 -7.48 -34.14 3.01
C VAL A 161 -6.39 -34.89 3.76
N HIS A 162 -5.45 -34.15 4.36
CA HIS A 162 -4.48 -34.71 5.32
C HIS A 162 -4.67 -34.09 6.69
N LEU A 163 -4.56 -34.91 7.73
CA LEU A 163 -4.25 -34.43 9.08
C LEU A 163 -2.77 -34.05 9.12
N VAL A 164 -2.50 -32.89 9.69
CA VAL A 164 -1.17 -32.30 9.82
C VAL A 164 -0.92 -31.95 11.28
N VAL A 165 0.12 -32.55 11.88
CA VAL A 165 0.48 -32.38 13.29
C VAL A 165 1.89 -31.80 13.37
N ASP A 166 2.04 -30.55 13.80
CA ASP A 166 3.35 -29.98 14.11
C ASP A 166 3.79 -30.42 15.52
N THR A 167 5.03 -30.89 15.66
CA THR A 167 5.55 -31.38 16.95
C THR A 167 7.07 -31.23 17.07
N VAL A 168 7.56 -30.93 18.29
CA VAL A 168 8.99 -31.04 18.64
C VAL A 168 9.46 -32.50 18.79
N GLY A 169 8.52 -33.44 18.78
CA GLY A 169 8.76 -34.88 18.88
C GLY A 169 9.12 -35.36 20.29
N THR A 170 9.49 -36.64 20.35
CA THR A 170 10.05 -37.30 21.55
C THR A 170 11.29 -38.09 21.14
N PRO A 171 12.17 -38.50 22.07
CA PRO A 171 13.31 -39.34 21.73
C PRO A 171 12.91 -40.59 20.93
N GLN A 172 11.74 -41.18 21.22
CA GLN A 172 11.17 -42.30 20.49
C GLN A 172 10.83 -41.94 19.05
N LEU A 173 10.07 -40.85 18.82
CA LEU A 173 9.74 -40.42 17.46
C LEU A 173 11.00 -40.11 16.65
N TRP A 174 11.97 -39.42 17.27
CA TRP A 174 13.23 -39.09 16.61
C TRP A 174 14.05 -40.33 16.25
N GLU A 175 13.98 -41.39 17.06
CA GLU A 175 14.61 -42.66 16.72
C GLU A 175 13.90 -43.37 15.56
N GLN A 176 12.57 -43.34 15.53
CA GLN A 176 11.79 -43.85 14.40
C GLN A 176 12.13 -43.11 13.10
N ILE A 177 12.32 -41.78 13.15
CA ILE A 177 12.71 -40.97 11.99
C ILE A 177 14.11 -41.34 11.49
N ARG A 178 15.08 -41.56 12.40
CA ARG A 178 16.48 -41.86 12.01
C ARG A 178 16.68 -43.29 11.53
N SER A 179 16.11 -44.25 12.26
CA SER A 179 16.44 -45.66 12.14
C SER A 179 15.32 -46.48 11.50
N GLY A 180 14.14 -45.88 11.31
CA GLY A 180 12.91 -46.62 10.98
C GLY A 180 12.39 -47.38 12.20
N ALA A 181 11.20 -47.96 12.05
CA ALA A 181 10.61 -48.83 13.07
C ALA A 181 9.64 -49.81 12.42
N ASP A 182 9.35 -50.89 13.16
CA ASP A 182 8.32 -51.85 12.76
C ASP A 182 6.94 -51.17 12.72
N PRO A 183 6.05 -51.55 11.78
CA PRO A 183 4.71 -50.99 11.69
C PRO A 183 3.92 -51.10 12.99
N ILE A 184 3.23 -50.02 13.35
CA ILE A 184 2.35 -49.88 14.51
C ILE A 184 0.93 -49.63 14.00
N GLU A 185 0.05 -50.60 14.19
CA GLU A 185 -1.38 -50.39 13.94
C GLU A 185 -2.03 -49.71 15.16
N VAL A 186 -2.79 -48.64 14.91
CA VAL A 186 -3.53 -47.93 15.95
C VAL A 186 -5.03 -48.06 15.67
N PRO A 187 -5.69 -49.11 16.21
CA PRO A 187 -7.12 -49.31 16.02
C PRO A 187 -7.91 -48.25 16.78
N PHE A 188 -9.09 -47.90 16.25
CA PHE A 188 -10.04 -47.07 16.97
C PHE A 188 -10.64 -47.85 18.15
N ASP A 189 -10.58 -47.25 19.34
CA ASP A 189 -11.25 -47.77 20.54
C ASP A 189 -12.28 -46.75 21.04
N PRO A 190 -13.59 -47.02 20.94
CA PRO A 190 -14.63 -46.09 21.38
C PRO A 190 -14.66 -45.86 22.90
N SER A 191 -14.07 -46.76 23.69
CA SER A 191 -13.97 -46.63 25.14
C SER A 191 -12.78 -45.78 25.57
N ARG A 192 -11.79 -45.59 24.68
CA ARG A 192 -10.58 -44.82 24.95
C ARG A 192 -10.90 -43.33 24.95
N ARG A 193 -10.39 -42.63 25.97
CA ARG A 193 -10.38 -41.17 26.04
C ARG A 193 -8.94 -40.72 25.78
N PRO A 194 -8.61 -40.26 24.56
CA PRO A 194 -7.24 -39.87 24.24
C PRO A 194 -6.82 -38.65 25.05
N VAL A 195 -5.55 -38.63 25.45
CA VAL A 195 -4.94 -37.46 26.10
C VAL A 195 -4.03 -36.81 25.06
N VAL A 196 -4.47 -35.69 24.52
CA VAL A 196 -3.64 -34.83 23.67
C VAL A 196 -2.73 -33.99 24.58
N LEU A 197 -1.47 -33.86 24.21
CA LEU A 197 -0.45 -33.17 25.01
C LEU A 197 -0.07 -31.84 24.35
N PRO A 198 -0.91 -30.79 24.42
CA PRO A 198 -0.64 -29.55 23.68
C PRO A 198 0.56 -28.78 24.25
N GLU A 199 1.32 -28.14 23.37
CA GLU A 199 2.47 -27.31 23.75
C GLU A 199 2.05 -26.12 24.63
N GLN A 200 2.59 -26.07 25.85
CA GLN A 200 2.31 -24.99 26.80
C GLN A 200 3.26 -23.79 26.63
N THR A 201 4.38 -24.01 25.93
CA THR A 201 5.36 -22.97 25.61
C THR A 201 6.02 -23.35 24.30
N ASN A 202 5.78 -22.55 23.26
CA ASN A 202 6.21 -22.86 21.91
C ASN A 202 7.20 -21.83 21.32
N LEU A 203 7.13 -20.59 21.79
CA LEU A 203 8.06 -19.49 21.56
C LEU A 203 8.24 -18.71 22.88
N PRO A 204 9.47 -18.33 23.26
CA PRO A 204 9.72 -17.54 24.45
C PRO A 204 9.36 -16.06 24.21
N ASP A 205 8.93 -15.35 25.24
CA ASP A 205 8.60 -13.92 25.10
C ASP A 205 9.81 -13.05 24.75
N VAL A 206 10.96 -13.42 25.31
CA VAL A 206 12.27 -12.93 24.88
C VAL A 206 13.13 -14.16 24.66
N MET A 207 13.77 -14.25 23.50
CA MET A 207 14.61 -15.40 23.19
C MET A 207 15.90 -15.38 24.04
N PRO A 208 16.21 -16.47 24.76
CA PRO A 208 17.47 -16.57 25.51
C PRO A 208 18.69 -16.49 24.57
N PRO A 209 19.79 -15.83 24.98
CA PRO A 209 20.98 -15.68 24.15
C PRO A 209 21.61 -17.01 23.70
N GLY A 210 21.49 -18.07 24.51
CA GLY A 210 21.95 -19.40 24.12
C GLY A 210 21.16 -19.98 22.94
N GLN A 211 19.84 -19.74 22.90
CA GLN A 211 18.98 -20.15 21.79
C GLN A 211 19.25 -19.31 20.54
N GLN A 212 19.36 -17.98 20.69
CA GLN A 212 19.76 -17.08 19.59
C GLN A 212 21.09 -17.51 18.97
N GLN A 213 22.08 -17.86 19.80
CA GLN A 213 23.38 -18.32 19.34
C GLN A 213 23.29 -19.64 18.56
N ALA A 214 22.55 -20.64 19.07
CA ALA A 214 22.37 -21.91 18.37
C ALA A 214 21.68 -21.72 17.00
N ILE A 215 20.66 -20.86 16.93
CA ILE A 215 19.96 -20.55 15.67
C ILE A 215 20.90 -19.88 14.67
N ALA A 216 21.75 -18.96 15.14
CA ALA A 216 22.74 -18.30 14.29
C ALA A 216 23.80 -19.28 13.79
N GLU A 217 24.31 -20.17 14.65
CA GLU A 217 25.25 -21.23 14.29
C GLU A 217 24.67 -22.15 13.21
N ASP A 218 23.40 -22.54 13.33
CA ASP A 218 22.73 -23.34 12.30
C ASP A 218 22.59 -22.58 10.98
N LEU A 219 22.21 -21.29 11.01
CA LEU A 219 22.16 -20.45 9.81
C LEU A 219 23.55 -20.33 9.17
N PHE A 220 24.58 -20.22 10.00
CA PHE A 220 25.97 -20.13 9.60
C PHE A 220 26.50 -21.39 8.92
N GLU A 221 26.00 -22.57 9.29
CA GLU A 221 26.32 -23.83 8.59
C GLU A 221 25.69 -23.90 7.19
N LEU A 222 24.54 -23.25 6.99
CA LEU A 222 23.83 -23.23 5.70
C LEU A 222 24.42 -22.22 4.71
N LEU A 223 25.20 -21.25 5.18
CA LEU A 223 25.73 -20.17 4.36
C LEU A 223 26.82 -20.65 3.38
N PRO A 224 26.79 -20.20 2.10
CA PRO A 224 27.91 -20.41 1.19
C PRO A 224 29.13 -19.57 1.60
N ASP A 225 30.30 -19.90 1.06
CA ASP A 225 31.49 -19.05 1.22
C ASP A 225 31.37 -17.74 0.41
N GLY A 226 31.92 -16.64 0.93
CA GLY A 226 32.02 -15.35 0.23
C GLY A 226 31.76 -14.11 1.11
N ASP A 227 31.99 -12.93 0.52
CA ASP A 227 31.91 -11.64 1.23
C ASP A 227 30.52 -11.32 1.78
N ALA A 228 29.46 -11.74 1.07
CA ALA A 228 28.08 -11.60 1.52
C ALA A 228 27.80 -12.44 2.78
N ALA A 229 28.26 -13.69 2.81
CA ALA A 229 28.14 -14.55 3.97
C ALA A 229 28.99 -14.05 5.15
N ALA A 230 30.19 -13.54 4.90
CA ALA A 230 31.03 -12.94 5.94
C ALA A 230 30.37 -11.70 6.55
N SER A 231 29.76 -10.85 5.72
CA SER A 231 29.03 -9.65 6.17
C SER A 231 27.81 -10.02 7.02
N LEU A 232 27.04 -11.02 6.60
CA LEU A 232 25.90 -11.51 7.38
C LEU A 232 26.34 -12.13 8.72
N ARG A 233 27.41 -12.93 8.73
CA ARG A 233 27.99 -13.47 9.97
C ARG A 233 28.35 -12.35 10.94
N SER A 234 29.02 -11.30 10.44
CA SER A 234 29.39 -10.14 11.25
C SER A 234 28.18 -9.44 11.87
N ALA A 235 27.13 -9.17 11.08
CA ALA A 235 25.91 -8.52 11.57
C ALA A 235 25.18 -9.38 12.61
N CYS A 236 25.03 -10.68 12.35
CA CYS A 236 24.46 -11.63 13.29
C CYS A 236 25.26 -11.67 14.59
N THR A 237 26.60 -11.73 14.54
CA THR A 237 27.46 -11.70 15.74
C THR A 237 27.26 -10.41 16.54
N GLY A 238 27.20 -9.24 15.87
CA GLY A 238 26.94 -7.97 16.53
C GLY A 238 25.59 -7.94 17.24
N PHE A 239 24.54 -8.47 16.60
CA PHE A 239 23.23 -8.63 17.22
C PHE A 239 23.26 -9.57 18.43
N LEU A 240 23.93 -10.73 18.31
CA LEU A 240 24.05 -11.68 19.43
C LEU A 240 24.76 -11.08 20.65
N ASP A 241 25.81 -10.29 20.45
CA ASP A 241 26.56 -9.65 21.54
C ASP A 241 25.73 -8.56 22.24
N ALA A 242 24.99 -7.76 21.45
CA ALA A 242 24.03 -6.80 21.98
C ALA A 242 22.90 -7.50 22.74
N TRP A 243 22.35 -8.59 22.18
CA TRP A 243 21.28 -9.36 22.79
C TRP A 243 21.71 -10.02 24.11
N LYS A 244 22.93 -10.57 24.18
CA LYS A 244 23.54 -11.10 25.42
C LYS A 244 23.62 -10.02 26.50
N THR A 245 24.02 -8.80 26.11
CA THR A 245 24.09 -7.67 27.03
C THR A 245 22.71 -7.30 27.56
N LEU A 246 21.72 -7.18 26.67
CA LEU A 246 20.33 -6.88 27.04
C LEU A 246 19.73 -7.94 27.96
N TRP A 247 20.00 -9.22 27.68
CA TRP A 247 19.59 -10.32 28.53
C TRP A 247 20.22 -10.33 29.91
N ALA A 248 21.50 -10.02 30.01
CA ALA A 248 22.15 -9.88 31.31
C ALA A 248 21.54 -8.75 32.15
N LEU A 249 21.01 -7.71 31.50
CA LEU A 249 20.40 -6.55 32.16
C LEU A 249 18.90 -6.74 32.49
N HIS A 250 18.16 -7.43 31.63
CA HIS A 250 16.69 -7.41 31.64
C HIS A 250 16.03 -8.79 31.71
N GLY A 251 16.78 -9.87 31.48
CA GLY A 251 16.25 -11.23 31.49
C GLY A 251 15.06 -11.42 30.53
N PRO A 252 14.08 -12.29 30.84
CA PRO A 252 12.98 -12.60 29.94
C PRO A 252 11.87 -11.55 29.92
N SER A 253 12.17 -10.26 30.16
CA SER A 253 11.17 -9.19 30.19
C SER A 253 11.01 -8.55 28.81
N PRO A 254 9.95 -8.87 28.04
CA PRO A 254 9.81 -8.42 26.64
C PRO A 254 9.65 -6.91 26.48
N HIS A 255 9.24 -6.22 27.54
CA HIS A 255 9.01 -4.79 27.56
C HIS A 255 10.25 -3.96 27.90
N ALA A 256 11.42 -4.59 28.08
CA ALA A 256 12.64 -3.84 28.37
C ALA A 256 13.09 -3.04 27.14
N ALA A 257 13.31 -1.73 27.33
CA ALA A 257 13.54 -0.70 26.30
C ALA A 257 14.75 -0.93 25.35
N GLY A 258 15.52 -2.01 25.54
CA GLY A 258 16.63 -2.37 24.68
C GLY A 258 16.31 -3.42 23.61
N TYR A 259 15.38 -4.35 23.87
CA TYR A 259 15.16 -5.48 22.97
C TYR A 259 14.56 -5.08 21.62
N ARG A 260 13.46 -4.31 21.61
CA ARG A 260 12.81 -3.87 20.36
C ARG A 260 13.76 -3.05 19.48
N ARG A 261 14.44 -2.08 20.08
CA ARG A 261 15.44 -1.25 19.37
C ARG A 261 16.54 -2.10 18.74
N GLU A 262 16.98 -3.14 19.43
CA GLU A 262 18.02 -4.03 18.92
C GLU A 262 17.53 -4.90 17.76
N VAL A 263 16.28 -5.39 17.83
CA VAL A 263 15.60 -6.04 16.69
C VAL A 263 15.52 -5.09 15.49
N ASP A 264 15.11 -3.83 15.67
CA ASP A 264 14.94 -2.87 14.58
C ASP A 264 16.27 -2.43 13.97
N ARG A 265 17.30 -2.24 14.81
CA ARG A 265 18.69 -1.97 14.38
C ARG A 265 19.18 -3.09 13.49
N PHE A 266 19.07 -4.32 13.97
CA PHE A 266 19.52 -5.50 13.24
C PHE A 266 18.71 -5.71 11.96
N ALA A 267 17.39 -5.48 12.00
CA ALA A 267 16.54 -5.55 10.82
C ALA A 267 16.96 -4.54 9.72
N THR A 268 17.28 -3.32 10.13
CA THR A 268 17.79 -2.27 9.22
C THR A 268 19.17 -2.65 8.66
N GLU A 269 20.06 -3.16 9.52
CA GLU A 269 21.39 -3.63 9.12
C GLU A 269 21.28 -4.73 8.07
N LEU A 270 20.47 -5.76 8.31
CA LEU A 270 20.19 -6.84 7.36
C LEU A 270 19.69 -6.33 6.00
N GLY A 271 18.83 -5.30 5.99
CA GLY A 271 18.31 -4.70 4.75
C GLY A 271 19.35 -4.00 3.89
N GLY A 272 20.51 -3.63 4.47
CA GLY A 272 21.62 -2.99 3.76
C GLY A 272 22.74 -3.94 3.33
N LEU A 273 22.71 -5.22 3.75
CA LEU A 273 23.77 -6.17 3.45
C LEU A 273 23.63 -6.78 2.04
N PRO A 274 24.76 -7.11 1.37
CA PRO A 274 24.72 -7.99 0.22
C PRO A 274 24.18 -9.37 0.63
N ASP A 275 23.17 -9.86 -0.08
CA ASP A 275 22.45 -11.07 0.28
C ASP A 275 23.14 -12.34 -0.24
N ALA A 276 23.34 -13.32 0.64
CA ALA A 276 23.81 -14.66 0.29
C ALA A 276 22.61 -15.59 0.05
N ARG A 277 22.68 -16.42 -0.99
CA ARG A 277 21.60 -17.37 -1.33
C ARG A 277 21.97 -18.76 -0.84
N LEU A 278 21.04 -19.40 -0.14
CA LEU A 278 21.26 -20.76 0.38
C LEU A 278 21.31 -21.76 -0.79
N PRO A 279 22.35 -22.61 -0.88
CA PRO A 279 22.51 -23.52 -2.01
C PRO A 279 21.37 -24.53 -2.20
N TYR A 280 20.68 -24.90 -1.13
CA TYR A 280 19.71 -26.00 -1.14
C TYR A 280 18.28 -25.58 -1.52
N ASN A 281 17.90 -24.31 -1.35
CA ASN A 281 16.56 -23.82 -1.66
C ASN A 281 16.51 -22.40 -2.30
N GLY A 282 17.66 -21.75 -2.51
CA GLY A 282 17.74 -20.41 -3.09
C GLY A 282 17.22 -19.28 -2.19
N ALA A 283 16.92 -19.56 -0.92
CA ALA A 283 16.42 -18.57 0.01
C ALA A 283 17.46 -17.48 0.31
N SER A 284 16.99 -16.26 0.54
CA SER A 284 17.82 -15.16 1.06
C SER A 284 18.23 -15.48 2.49
N ALA A 285 19.54 -15.53 2.75
CA ALA A 285 20.05 -15.76 4.08
C ALA A 285 19.78 -14.57 5.00
N ALA A 286 19.78 -13.34 4.48
CA ALA A 286 19.38 -12.16 5.25
C ALA A 286 17.90 -12.20 5.67
N SER A 287 17.02 -12.69 4.77
CA SER A 287 15.59 -12.86 5.08
C SER A 287 15.36 -13.95 6.13
N LEU A 288 16.18 -15.01 6.12
CA LEU A 288 16.13 -16.05 7.16
C LEU A 288 16.68 -15.55 8.50
N ALA A 289 17.78 -14.79 8.49
CA ALA A 289 18.27 -14.11 9.70
C ALA A 289 17.20 -13.19 10.30
N MET A 290 16.51 -12.40 9.46
CA MET A 290 15.40 -11.56 9.87
C MET A 290 14.27 -12.38 10.52
N SER A 291 13.87 -13.49 9.89
CA SER A 291 12.80 -14.36 10.39
C SER A 291 13.19 -15.04 11.72
N TRP A 292 14.37 -15.66 11.76
CA TRP A 292 14.79 -16.55 12.84
C TRP A 292 15.38 -15.81 14.05
N LEU A 293 16.22 -14.80 13.80
CA LEU A 293 16.97 -14.11 14.86
C LEU A 293 16.31 -12.80 15.28
N ALA A 294 15.59 -12.10 14.39
CA ALA A 294 15.00 -10.79 14.70
C ALA A 294 13.50 -10.89 15.05
N ARG A 295 12.66 -11.31 14.10
CA ARG A 295 11.19 -11.37 14.28
C ARG A 295 10.76 -12.36 15.36
N SER A 296 11.51 -13.45 15.53
CA SER A 296 11.21 -14.46 16.54
C SER A 296 11.88 -14.17 17.90
N ALA A 297 12.70 -13.11 17.99
CA ALA A 297 13.47 -12.79 19.19
C ALA A 297 12.60 -12.32 20.37
N LEU A 298 11.45 -11.75 20.05
CA LEU A 298 10.63 -10.98 20.98
C LEU A 298 9.15 -11.17 20.61
N THR A 299 8.33 -11.65 21.54
CA THR A 299 6.88 -11.71 21.34
C THR A 299 6.26 -10.35 21.64
N ASP A 300 5.12 -10.07 20.98
CA ASP A 300 4.31 -8.88 21.24
C ASP A 300 3.27 -9.14 22.36
N ALA A 301 3.54 -10.07 23.28
CA ALA A 301 2.53 -10.60 24.21
C ALA A 301 2.13 -9.63 25.35
N PRO A 302 0.83 -9.57 25.73
CA PRO A 302 0.34 -8.69 26.79
C PRO A 302 0.68 -9.20 28.22
N ASP A 303 0.73 -8.26 29.16
CA ASP A 303 1.15 -8.43 30.56
C ASP A 303 0.35 -9.53 31.33
N PRO A 304 1.01 -10.58 31.87
CA PRO A 304 0.36 -11.67 32.60
C PRO A 304 -0.27 -11.26 33.95
N ALA A 305 -0.05 -10.03 34.45
CA ALA A 305 -0.73 -9.52 35.63
C ALA A 305 -2.24 -9.23 35.40
N ALA A 306 -2.70 -9.13 34.15
CA ALA A 306 -4.08 -8.85 33.79
C ALA A 306 -5.03 -10.07 33.85
N SER A 307 -4.49 -11.30 33.98
CA SER A 307 -5.26 -12.55 33.87
C SER A 307 -5.88 -13.04 35.19
N ARG A 308 -6.46 -12.14 35.98
CA ARG A 308 -7.34 -12.51 37.10
C ARG A 308 -8.67 -11.78 36.99
N VAL A 309 -9.58 -12.39 36.24
CA VAL A 309 -10.99 -12.01 36.22
C VAL A 309 -11.63 -12.45 37.53
N VAL A 310 -12.04 -11.48 38.36
CA VAL A 310 -13.14 -11.63 39.32
C VAL A 310 -14.26 -10.74 38.82
N VAL A 311 -15.36 -11.36 38.42
CA VAL A 311 -16.58 -10.69 37.96
C VAL A 311 -17.27 -10.02 39.14
N SER A 312 -17.59 -8.73 39.03
CA SER A 312 -18.65 -8.10 39.82
C SER A 312 -19.36 -7.02 39.00
N GLU A 313 -20.69 -7.09 38.98
CA GLU A 313 -21.64 -6.23 38.28
C GLU A 313 -21.57 -4.72 38.65
N PRO A 314 -22.09 -3.83 37.79
CA PRO A 314 -21.82 -2.40 37.86
C PRO A 314 -22.73 -1.67 38.86
N ALA A 315 -22.14 -0.75 39.63
CA ALA A 315 -22.86 0.27 40.39
C ALA A 315 -22.83 1.62 39.65
N PRO A 316 -23.82 2.51 39.86
CA PRO A 316 -24.01 3.71 39.06
C PRO A 316 -22.92 4.76 39.33
N LEU A 317 -22.52 5.45 38.26
CA LEU A 317 -21.49 6.48 38.22
C LEU A 317 -21.92 7.75 38.97
N GLU A 318 -21.12 8.15 39.95
CA GLU A 318 -20.97 9.56 40.34
C GLU A 318 -19.61 10.09 39.86
N PRO A 319 -19.51 11.35 39.40
CA PRO A 319 -18.30 11.89 38.82
C PRO A 319 -17.25 12.15 39.92
N LYS A 320 -16.21 11.31 39.96
CA LYS A 320 -15.01 11.57 40.76
C LYS A 320 -13.97 12.28 39.88
N THR A 321 -13.60 13.48 40.28
CA THR A 321 -12.43 14.21 39.77
C THR A 321 -11.17 13.37 39.97
N SER A 322 -10.57 12.89 38.88
CA SER A 322 -9.32 12.13 38.90
C SER A 322 -8.12 13.01 39.29
N PRO A 323 -7.12 12.46 40.00
CA PRO A 323 -5.88 13.17 40.29
C PRO A 323 -5.12 13.50 38.99
N VAL A 324 -4.58 14.71 38.90
CA VAL A 324 -3.81 15.21 37.75
C VAL A 324 -2.60 14.31 37.52
N ARG A 325 -2.54 13.63 36.38
CA ARG A 325 -1.41 12.77 35.98
C ARG A 325 -0.21 13.62 35.56
N ALA A 326 1.00 13.15 35.88
CA ALA A 326 2.23 13.86 35.53
C ALA A 326 2.41 13.94 34.00
N ALA A 327 2.85 15.10 33.51
CA ALA A 327 3.18 15.31 32.10
C ALA A 327 4.41 14.45 31.71
N ASP A 328 4.37 13.88 30.50
CA ASP A 328 5.52 13.16 29.94
C ASP A 328 6.52 14.18 29.40
N PRO A 329 7.78 14.20 29.88
CA PRO A 329 8.76 15.20 29.46
C PRO A 329 9.09 15.13 27.96
N ARG A 330 8.78 14.03 27.26
CA ARG A 330 8.99 13.90 25.82
C ARG A 330 8.08 14.82 25.01
N PHE A 331 6.89 15.10 25.51
CA PHE A 331 5.87 15.88 24.80
C PHE A 331 5.68 17.22 25.48
N ASP A 332 5.69 18.32 24.72
CA ASP A 332 5.27 19.64 25.20
C ASP A 332 4.01 20.03 24.42
N ARG A 333 2.89 20.19 25.15
CA ARG A 333 1.62 20.70 24.63
C ARG A 333 1.29 20.18 23.21
N PRO A 334 1.03 18.86 23.06
CA PRO A 334 0.63 18.28 21.78
C PRO A 334 -0.53 19.03 21.14
N VAL A 335 -0.56 19.14 19.82
CA VAL A 335 -1.62 19.78 19.05
C VAL A 335 -2.51 18.70 18.43
N ILE A 336 -3.76 18.64 18.86
CA ILE A 336 -4.73 17.62 18.42
C ILE A 336 -5.83 18.29 17.60
N ILE A 337 -5.96 17.89 16.34
CA ILE A 337 -7.01 18.38 15.45
C ILE A 337 -8.26 17.51 15.60
N VAL A 338 -9.39 18.13 15.93
CA VAL A 338 -10.69 17.46 16.08
C VAL A 338 -11.73 18.08 15.17
N SER A 339 -12.56 17.25 14.55
CA SER A 339 -13.65 17.68 13.67
C SER A 339 -14.60 16.51 13.43
N PRO A 340 -15.87 16.74 13.03
CA PRO A 340 -16.64 15.68 12.44
C PRO A 340 -15.95 15.16 11.17
N PRO A 341 -16.27 13.92 10.73
CA PRO A 341 -15.70 13.38 9.51
C PRO A 341 -16.00 14.28 8.32
N ARG A 342 -15.03 14.41 7.41
CA ARG A 342 -15.18 15.19 6.16
C ARG A 342 -15.25 16.72 6.35
N ALA A 343 -14.88 17.23 7.53
CA ALA A 343 -14.68 18.68 7.75
C ALA A 343 -13.51 19.31 6.97
N GLY A 344 -12.58 18.49 6.44
CA GLY A 344 -11.32 18.98 5.85
C GLY A 344 -10.11 18.92 6.79
N SER A 345 -10.17 18.13 7.88
CA SER A 345 -9.11 18.05 8.88
C SER A 345 -7.77 17.50 8.35
N THR A 346 -7.78 16.72 7.26
CA THR A 346 -6.55 16.31 6.56
C THR A 346 -5.84 17.49 5.92
N LEU A 347 -6.57 18.42 5.29
CA LEU A 347 -5.99 19.64 4.71
C LEU A 347 -5.31 20.48 5.80
N LEU A 348 -5.99 20.66 6.93
CA LEU A 348 -5.43 21.40 8.07
C LEU A 348 -4.21 20.70 8.67
N PHE A 349 -4.27 19.37 8.84
CA PHE A 349 -3.15 18.56 9.35
C PHE A 349 -1.92 18.64 8.44
N GLU A 350 -2.09 18.42 7.14
CA GLU A 350 -0.99 18.48 6.16
C GLU A 350 -0.41 19.89 6.08
N THR A 351 -1.23 20.93 6.25
CA THR A 351 -0.77 22.31 6.29
C THR A 351 0.07 22.58 7.54
N LEU A 352 -0.48 22.33 8.74
CA LEU A 352 0.23 22.54 10.01
C LEU A 352 1.48 21.66 10.14
N GLY A 353 1.50 20.48 9.50
CA GLY A 353 2.65 19.59 9.43
C GLY A 353 3.91 20.20 8.81
N ASN A 354 3.79 21.34 8.11
CA ASN A 354 4.93 22.07 7.56
C ASN A 354 5.61 23.01 8.57
N SER A 355 5.00 23.24 9.74
CA SER A 355 5.63 24.01 10.83
C SER A 355 6.97 23.36 11.22
N PRO A 356 8.04 24.13 11.45
CA PRO A 356 9.32 23.59 11.89
C PRO A 356 9.27 22.93 13.28
N ASP A 357 8.24 23.25 14.07
CA ASP A 357 8.18 22.87 15.48
C ASP A 357 7.55 21.50 15.71
N VAL A 358 6.80 20.98 14.72
CA VAL A 358 5.92 19.83 14.91
C VAL A 358 6.55 18.52 14.48
N PHE A 359 6.23 17.48 15.22
CA PHE A 359 6.43 16.09 14.85
C PHE A 359 5.07 15.41 14.69
N SER A 360 4.92 14.55 13.71
CA SER A 360 3.68 13.76 13.54
C SER A 360 4.04 12.33 13.14
N ILE A 361 3.05 11.44 13.15
CA ILE A 361 3.24 10.07 12.61
C ILE A 361 3.07 9.99 11.08
N GLY A 362 2.97 11.14 10.38
CA GLY A 362 2.72 11.23 8.94
C GLY A 362 1.32 10.81 8.47
N GLY A 363 0.47 10.34 9.39
CA GLY A 363 -0.74 9.57 9.13
C GLY A 363 -1.85 9.80 10.16
N GLU A 364 -2.94 9.04 10.02
CA GLU A 364 -3.94 8.91 11.08
C GLU A 364 -3.50 7.82 12.06
N SER A 365 -3.68 8.04 13.36
CA SER A 365 -3.18 7.16 14.42
C SER A 365 -4.19 6.11 14.89
N HIS A 366 -5.31 5.93 14.19
CA HIS A 366 -6.37 5.02 14.63
C HIS A 366 -5.86 3.59 14.89
N GLN A 367 -4.94 3.07 14.07
CA GLN A 367 -4.32 1.74 14.30
C GLN A 367 -3.43 1.69 15.55
N LEU A 368 -2.84 2.82 15.96
CA LEU A 368 -2.00 2.90 17.16
C LEU A 368 -2.83 2.95 18.42
N ILE A 369 -3.99 3.62 18.37
CA ILE A 369 -4.95 3.61 19.47
C ILE A 369 -5.61 2.23 19.57
N GLU A 370 -6.01 1.66 18.43
CA GLU A 370 -6.75 0.39 18.37
C GLU A 370 -5.84 -0.85 18.39
N GLN A 371 -4.51 -0.70 18.49
CA GLN A 371 -3.62 -1.85 18.76
C GLN A 371 -3.84 -2.42 20.17
N PHE A 372 -4.41 -1.62 21.07
CA PHE A 372 -4.80 -2.05 22.41
C PHE A 372 -6.21 -2.63 22.37
N PRO A 373 -6.40 -3.93 22.66
CA PRO A 373 -7.73 -4.57 22.63
C PRO A 373 -8.79 -3.80 23.42
N ALA A 374 -8.42 -3.30 24.60
CA ALA A 374 -9.30 -2.52 25.47
C ALA A 374 -9.77 -1.18 24.88
N LEU A 375 -9.19 -0.70 23.77
CA LEU A 375 -9.59 0.54 23.10
C LEU A 375 -10.34 0.29 21.78
N ARG A 376 -10.53 -0.97 21.39
CA ARG A 376 -11.21 -1.34 20.15
C ARG A 376 -12.72 -1.52 20.36
N PRO A 377 -13.56 -1.09 19.41
CA PRO A 377 -15.02 -1.25 19.53
C PRO A 377 -15.50 -2.68 19.67
N ASP A 378 -14.83 -3.67 19.07
CA ASP A 378 -15.23 -5.08 19.12
C ASP A 378 -15.06 -5.71 20.51
N HIS A 379 -14.21 -5.12 21.36
CA HIS A 379 -14.07 -5.50 22.77
C HIS A 379 -15.07 -4.78 23.69
N HIS A 380 -15.91 -3.90 23.12
CA HIS A 380 -16.97 -3.17 23.81
C HIS A 380 -18.32 -3.42 23.12
N ASP A 381 -18.58 -4.66 22.70
CA ASP A 381 -19.82 -5.10 22.05
C ASP A 381 -20.23 -4.23 20.84
N TRP A 382 -19.25 -3.70 20.12
CA TRP A 382 -19.45 -2.77 19.01
C TRP A 382 -20.25 -1.52 19.40
N HIS A 383 -20.16 -1.06 20.65
CA HIS A 383 -20.94 0.07 21.15
C HIS A 383 -20.65 1.37 20.39
N SER A 384 -19.39 1.78 20.27
CA SER A 384 -18.96 2.96 19.48
C SER A 384 -17.42 3.07 19.36
N ASN A 385 -16.92 4.15 18.74
CA ASN A 385 -15.51 4.57 18.79
C ASN A 385 -15.15 5.48 19.97
N GLU A 386 -16.12 5.80 20.84
CA GLU A 386 -15.93 6.69 21.98
C GLU A 386 -14.98 6.09 23.03
N LEU A 387 -14.10 6.93 23.57
CA LEU A 387 -13.22 6.60 24.70
C LEU A 387 -13.32 7.72 25.75
N SER A 388 -13.40 7.33 27.01
CA SER A 388 -13.51 8.19 28.19
C SER A 388 -12.18 8.32 28.94
N ALA A 389 -12.14 9.14 30.00
CA ALA A 389 -11.00 9.19 30.89
C ALA A 389 -10.70 7.84 31.59
N ALA A 390 -11.69 6.97 31.75
CA ALA A 390 -11.52 5.67 32.40
C ALA A 390 -10.68 4.70 31.56
N ASP A 391 -10.76 4.84 30.23
CA ASP A 391 -10.02 4.00 29.27
C ASP A 391 -8.52 4.36 29.23
N ALA A 392 -8.16 5.56 29.68
CA ALA A 392 -6.78 6.04 29.78
C ALA A 392 -6.08 5.51 31.04
N THR A 393 -5.97 4.19 31.22
CA THR A 393 -5.21 3.60 32.35
C THR A 393 -3.72 3.97 32.28
N ASP A 394 -2.97 3.90 33.39
CA ASP A 394 -1.53 4.27 33.39
C ASP A 394 -0.72 3.44 32.38
N ALA A 395 -1.01 2.14 32.27
CA ALA A 395 -0.38 1.25 31.30
C ALA A 395 -0.70 1.64 29.86
N VAL A 396 -1.98 1.93 29.56
CA VAL A 396 -2.42 2.37 28.23
C VAL A 396 -1.80 3.72 27.86
N VAL A 397 -1.79 4.68 28.79
CA VAL A 397 -1.20 6.01 28.57
C VAL A 397 0.30 5.91 28.28
N ALA A 398 1.04 5.12 29.07
CA ALA A 398 2.47 4.93 28.86
C ALA A 398 2.75 4.29 27.49
N ALA A 399 2.08 3.17 27.19
CA ALA A 399 2.29 2.44 25.95
C ALA A 399 1.86 3.23 24.70
N LEU A 400 0.79 4.05 24.78
CA LEU A 400 0.39 4.94 23.68
C LEU A 400 1.40 6.04 23.42
N ARG A 401 1.89 6.69 24.49
CA ARG A 401 2.93 7.72 24.39
C ARG A 401 4.20 7.16 23.77
N ASP A 402 4.58 5.92 24.12
CA ASP A 402 5.71 5.21 23.51
C ASP A 402 5.46 4.91 22.03
N ALA A 403 4.31 4.31 21.70
CA ALA A 403 3.96 3.96 20.33
C ALA A 403 3.86 5.16 19.38
N TRP A 404 3.44 6.33 19.89
CA TRP A 404 3.48 7.58 19.15
C TRP A 404 4.91 8.11 19.01
N PHE A 405 5.68 8.17 20.10
CA PHE A 405 7.06 8.67 20.10
C PHE A 405 7.94 7.93 19.07
N GLU A 406 7.81 6.61 18.98
CA GLU A 406 8.56 5.76 18.05
C GLU A 406 8.26 6.03 16.56
N ARG A 407 7.09 6.59 16.26
CA ARG A 407 6.65 6.88 14.88
C ARG A 407 6.71 8.36 14.52
N LEU A 408 7.12 9.21 15.46
CA LEU A 408 7.25 10.64 15.21
C LEU A 408 8.30 10.89 14.13
N VAL A 409 7.94 11.74 13.18
CA VAL A 409 8.85 12.34 12.20
C VAL A 409 8.57 13.83 12.09
N ASP A 410 9.61 14.60 11.82
CA ASP A 410 9.50 16.01 11.45
C ASP A 410 8.95 16.17 10.03
N ARG A 411 8.77 17.41 9.57
CA ARG A 411 8.33 17.73 8.20
C ARG A 411 9.22 17.17 7.08
N ASN A 412 10.44 16.75 7.38
CA ASN A 412 11.39 16.16 6.44
C ASN A 412 11.44 14.62 6.54
N GLY A 413 10.55 14.01 7.32
CA GLY A 413 10.53 12.58 7.56
C GLY A 413 11.64 12.08 8.50
N GLN A 414 12.29 12.97 9.27
CA GLN A 414 13.35 12.59 10.19
C GLN A 414 12.80 12.33 11.60
N PRO A 415 13.18 11.22 12.25
CA PRO A 415 12.71 10.93 13.61
C PRO A 415 13.30 11.91 14.64
N PRO A 416 12.62 12.15 15.78
CA PRO A 416 13.19 12.95 16.86
C PRO A 416 14.42 12.26 17.46
N PRO A 417 15.39 13.03 17.99
CA PRO A 417 16.49 12.46 18.77
C PRO A 417 15.98 11.58 19.91
N MET A 418 16.67 10.47 20.20
CA MET A 418 16.21 9.46 21.18
C MET A 418 16.02 10.00 22.62
N ASN A 419 16.67 11.12 22.97
CA ASN A 419 16.55 11.80 24.25
C ASN A 419 15.78 13.14 24.13
N ALA A 420 15.04 13.34 23.04
CA ALA A 420 14.31 14.58 22.82
C ALA A 420 13.23 14.74 23.89
N THR A 421 13.16 15.96 24.42
CA THR A 421 12.14 16.39 25.36
C THR A 421 11.45 17.62 24.79
N GLY A 422 10.20 17.84 25.18
CA GLY A 422 9.41 18.96 24.73
C GLY A 422 9.04 18.95 23.23
N LEU A 423 8.78 17.78 22.66
CA LEU A 423 8.32 17.65 21.27
C LEU A 423 6.88 18.14 21.12
N ARG A 424 6.63 18.97 20.11
CA ARG A 424 5.26 19.38 19.73
C ARG A 424 4.64 18.31 18.84
N PHE A 425 3.94 17.35 19.44
CA PHE A 425 3.27 16.30 18.67
C PHE A 425 2.00 16.83 18.00
N LEU A 426 1.92 16.77 16.67
CA LEU A 426 0.74 17.08 15.86
C LEU A 426 0.00 15.78 15.51
N GLU A 427 -1.26 15.69 15.90
CA GLU A 427 -2.10 14.50 15.70
C GLU A 427 -3.43 14.89 15.03
N LYS A 428 -3.83 14.08 14.05
CA LYS A 428 -5.19 14.09 13.51
C LYS A 428 -5.67 12.67 13.21
N THR A 429 -6.77 12.28 13.84
CA THR A 429 -7.54 11.08 13.48
C THR A 429 -9.04 11.38 13.56
N PRO A 430 -9.87 11.02 12.57
CA PRO A 430 -11.31 11.33 12.59
C PRO A 430 -12.04 10.83 13.85
N LYS A 431 -11.65 9.66 14.37
CA LYS A 431 -12.20 9.07 15.60
C LYS A 431 -11.89 9.89 16.86
N ASN A 432 -10.90 10.80 16.83
CA ASN A 432 -10.56 11.63 17.99
C ASN A 432 -11.62 12.65 18.34
N ALA A 433 -12.56 12.89 17.42
CA ALA A 433 -13.79 13.61 17.71
C ALA A 433 -14.64 12.99 18.84
N LEU A 434 -14.49 11.68 19.10
CA LEU A 434 -15.15 10.97 20.20
C LEU A 434 -14.20 10.62 21.36
N ARG A 435 -12.97 11.16 21.38
CA ARG A 435 -11.91 10.74 22.31
C ARG A 435 -11.23 11.91 23.01
N ILE A 436 -11.84 13.10 23.02
CA ILE A 436 -11.20 14.29 23.61
C ILE A 436 -10.95 14.08 25.10
N GLU A 437 -11.92 13.55 25.85
CA GLU A 437 -11.76 13.25 27.29
C GLU A 437 -10.62 12.24 27.55
N PHE A 438 -10.56 11.18 26.76
CA PHE A 438 -9.46 10.21 26.79
C PHE A 438 -8.11 10.88 26.49
N LEU A 439 -8.02 11.66 25.41
CA LEU A 439 -6.79 12.33 24.98
C LEU A 439 -6.36 13.43 25.95
N ASP A 440 -7.28 14.09 26.64
CA ASP A 440 -6.99 15.09 27.68
C ASP A 440 -6.39 14.42 28.92
N THR A 441 -6.80 13.17 29.19
CA THR A 441 -6.19 12.34 30.23
C THR A 441 -4.81 11.83 29.81
N VAL A 442 -4.65 11.47 28.52
CA VAL A 442 -3.38 11.02 27.94
C VAL A 442 -2.38 12.18 27.79
N PHE A 443 -2.83 13.41 27.55
CA PHE A 443 -1.99 14.61 27.44
C PHE A 443 -2.67 15.78 28.16
N PRO A 444 -2.46 15.93 29.48
CA PRO A 444 -3.11 16.98 30.29
C PRO A 444 -2.77 18.42 29.90
N ASP A 445 -1.78 18.62 29.04
CA ASP A 445 -1.34 19.91 28.51
C ASP A 445 -1.61 20.07 27.00
N ALA A 446 -2.33 19.13 26.37
CA ALA A 446 -2.67 19.20 24.96
C ALA A 446 -3.43 20.49 24.59
N ARG A 447 -3.19 20.95 23.37
CA ARG A 447 -3.90 22.04 22.68
C ARG A 447 -4.79 21.46 21.60
N TYR A 448 -6.06 21.82 21.57
CA TYR A 448 -7.00 21.32 20.58
C TYR A 448 -7.31 22.38 19.52
N VAL A 449 -7.38 21.94 18.26
CA VAL A 449 -7.87 22.75 17.15
C VAL A 449 -9.17 22.13 16.65
N PHE A 450 -10.29 22.77 16.95
CA PHE A 450 -11.59 22.37 16.42
C PHE A 450 -11.77 22.94 15.01
N LEU A 451 -11.78 22.08 13.98
CA LEU A 451 -12.09 22.51 12.62
C LEU A 451 -13.61 22.50 12.41
N SER A 452 -14.18 23.69 12.28
CA SER A 452 -15.61 23.92 12.04
C SER A 452 -15.87 24.10 10.54
N ARG A 453 -16.89 23.40 10.02
CA ARG A 453 -17.38 23.52 8.65
C ARG A 453 -18.91 23.59 8.67
N GLY A 454 -19.49 24.31 7.69
CA GLY A 454 -20.94 24.42 7.58
C GLY A 454 -21.61 23.03 7.42
N PRO A 455 -22.69 22.73 8.16
CA PRO A 455 -23.33 21.40 8.17
C PRO A 455 -23.77 20.94 6.79
N ARG A 456 -24.25 21.88 5.96
CA ARG A 456 -24.71 21.60 4.59
C ARG A 456 -23.60 21.00 3.74
N ASP A 457 -22.42 21.62 3.75
CA ASP A 457 -21.29 21.23 2.92
C ASP A 457 -20.56 20.00 3.49
N GLU A 458 -20.52 19.87 4.82
CA GLU A 458 -19.92 18.74 5.50
C GLU A 458 -20.77 17.46 5.37
N ILE A 459 -22.07 17.51 5.68
CA ILE A 459 -22.98 16.36 5.57
C ILE A 459 -23.10 15.91 4.12
N SER A 460 -23.15 16.83 3.16
CA SER A 460 -23.07 16.47 1.73
C SER A 460 -21.80 15.65 1.45
N SER A 461 -20.66 16.05 2.01
CA SER A 461 -19.41 15.33 1.82
C SER A 461 -19.37 13.98 2.55
N MET A 462 -20.13 13.82 3.64
CA MET A 462 -20.31 12.53 4.33
C MET A 462 -21.18 11.58 3.52
N ILE A 463 -22.28 12.08 2.92
CA ILE A 463 -23.13 11.30 2.02
C ILE A 463 -22.32 10.75 0.84
N ASP A 464 -21.51 11.60 0.20
CA ASP A 464 -20.62 11.16 -0.88
C ASP A 464 -19.62 10.09 -0.41
N ALA A 465 -19.08 10.23 0.80
CA ALA A 465 -18.14 9.28 1.38
C ALA A 465 -18.78 7.89 1.57
N TRP A 466 -19.98 7.85 2.17
CA TRP A 466 -20.77 6.62 2.30
C TRP A 466 -21.09 5.98 0.94
N ARG A 467 -21.53 6.77 -0.04
CA ARG A 467 -21.89 6.28 -1.38
C ARG A 467 -20.69 5.74 -2.17
N SER A 468 -19.50 6.30 -1.94
CA SER A 468 -18.29 5.91 -2.66
C SER A 468 -17.72 4.53 -2.30
N GLY A 469 -18.02 4.01 -1.10
CA GLY A 469 -17.36 2.80 -0.56
C GLY A 469 -15.87 2.98 -0.20
N GLY A 470 -15.25 4.13 -0.47
CA GLY A 470 -13.83 4.39 -0.17
C GLY A 470 -13.54 4.76 1.29
N PHE A 471 -14.57 4.86 2.14
CA PHE A 471 -14.48 5.27 3.55
C PHE A 471 -15.08 4.24 4.51
N VAL A 472 -15.24 3.00 4.05
CA VAL A 472 -15.72 1.89 4.87
C VAL A 472 -14.74 1.64 6.00
N THR A 473 -15.24 1.76 7.23
CA THR A 473 -14.47 1.54 8.46
C THR A 473 -14.79 0.19 9.07
N TYR A 474 -16.05 -0.28 8.95
CA TYR A 474 -16.47 -1.61 9.38
C TYR A 474 -17.19 -2.31 8.22
N PRO A 475 -16.46 -3.12 7.43
CA PRO A 475 -17.04 -3.88 6.31
C PRO A 475 -18.16 -4.83 6.77
N GLU A 476 -17.97 -5.43 7.94
CA GLU A 476 -18.89 -6.39 8.56
C GLU A 476 -19.21 -5.95 10.00
N LEU A 477 -20.05 -4.91 10.15
CA LEU A 477 -20.54 -4.47 11.45
C LEU A 477 -21.70 -5.40 11.90
N PRO A 478 -21.57 -6.17 13.01
CA PRO A 478 -22.57 -7.16 13.38
C PRO A 478 -23.96 -6.56 13.62
N GLY A 479 -24.98 -7.03 12.91
CA GLY A 479 -26.36 -6.54 13.02
C GLY A 479 -26.70 -5.32 12.15
N TRP A 480 -25.71 -4.75 11.45
CA TRP A 480 -25.95 -3.71 10.45
C TRP A 480 -26.39 -4.32 9.11
N THR A 481 -27.40 -3.72 8.47
CA THR A 481 -28.01 -4.26 7.22
C THR A 481 -27.97 -3.28 6.05
N GLY A 482 -27.33 -2.11 6.21
CA GLY A 482 -27.17 -1.09 5.18
C GLY A 482 -25.88 -1.25 4.36
N LEU A 483 -25.50 -0.20 3.62
CA LEU A 483 -24.17 -0.12 3.00
C LEU A 483 -23.06 -0.31 4.05
N PRO A 484 -21.91 -0.92 3.73
CA PRO A 484 -20.84 -1.14 4.71
C PRO A 484 -20.51 0.13 5.51
N TRP A 485 -20.42 0.00 6.83
CA TRP A 485 -20.41 1.15 7.73
C TRP A 485 -19.18 2.03 7.45
N SER A 486 -19.43 3.29 7.14
CA SER A 486 -18.39 4.25 6.78
C SER A 486 -18.19 5.32 7.86
N LEU A 487 -16.96 5.83 7.95
CA LEU A 487 -16.55 6.84 8.94
C LEU A 487 -16.59 6.29 10.39
N LEU A 488 -16.57 7.16 11.39
CA LEU A 488 -16.56 6.77 12.81
C LEU A 488 -17.90 6.17 13.26
N LEU A 489 -17.85 5.20 14.17
CA LEU A 489 -19.01 4.56 14.82
C LEU A 489 -19.46 5.36 16.03
N THR A 490 -20.67 5.90 16.00
CA THR A 490 -21.27 6.67 17.11
C THR A 490 -22.13 5.77 18.00
N PRO A 491 -22.28 6.09 19.30
CA PRO A 491 -23.25 5.42 20.15
C PRO A 491 -24.68 5.47 19.57
N GLY A 492 -25.45 4.42 19.81
CA GLY A 492 -26.82 4.29 19.31
C GLY A 492 -26.94 4.04 17.81
N TRP A 493 -25.85 3.61 17.14
CA TRP A 493 -25.88 3.32 15.70
C TRP A 493 -26.91 2.24 15.33
N GLN A 494 -27.28 1.37 16.27
CA GLN A 494 -28.31 0.34 16.08
C GLN A 494 -29.67 0.94 15.72
N ASP A 495 -30.00 2.14 16.22
CA ASP A 495 -31.23 2.87 15.91
C ASP A 495 -31.25 3.40 14.46
N LEU A 496 -30.11 3.36 13.78
CA LEU A 496 -29.95 3.77 12.40
C LEU A 496 -30.16 2.62 11.40
N VAL A 497 -30.41 1.40 11.89
CA VAL A 497 -30.72 0.25 11.03
C VAL A 497 -31.99 0.54 10.21
N GLY A 498 -31.88 0.39 8.89
CA GLY A 498 -32.96 0.70 7.95
C GLY A 498 -33.16 2.20 7.65
N LYS A 499 -32.34 3.09 8.22
CA LYS A 499 -32.34 4.51 7.88
C LYS A 499 -31.60 4.78 6.58
N SER A 500 -31.96 5.88 5.93
CA SER A 500 -31.29 6.35 4.72
C SER A 500 -29.87 6.85 5.00
N VAL A 501 -28.99 6.87 3.98
CA VAL A 501 -27.59 7.33 4.15
C VAL A 501 -27.52 8.77 4.67
N GLN A 502 -28.43 9.65 4.25
CA GLN A 502 -28.49 11.03 4.74
C GLN A 502 -28.94 11.10 6.20
N GLU A 503 -29.85 10.24 6.66
CA GLU A 503 -30.23 10.16 8.07
C GLU A 503 -29.08 9.64 8.93
N VAL A 504 -28.32 8.66 8.44
CA VAL A 504 -27.11 8.13 9.09
C VAL A 504 -26.03 9.21 9.18
N CYS A 505 -25.71 9.89 8.07
CA CYS A 505 -24.72 10.96 8.03
C CYS A 505 -25.10 12.12 8.95
N ALA A 506 -26.37 12.52 8.97
CA ALA A 506 -26.86 13.57 9.84
C ALA A 506 -26.78 13.18 11.32
N ALA A 507 -27.10 11.93 11.68
CA ALA A 507 -26.94 11.44 13.06
C ALA A 507 -25.46 11.37 13.49
N GLN A 508 -24.58 10.88 12.61
CA GLN A 508 -23.13 10.88 12.84
C GLN A 508 -22.61 12.32 13.04
N TRP A 509 -23.02 13.26 12.18
CA TRP A 509 -22.60 14.66 12.26
C TRP A 509 -23.11 15.34 13.55
N GLU A 510 -24.39 15.15 13.88
CA GLU A 510 -25.02 15.75 15.06
C GLU A 510 -24.37 15.27 16.35
N TYR A 511 -24.23 13.95 16.52
CA TYR A 511 -23.61 13.36 17.69
C TYR A 511 -22.17 13.86 17.84
N THR A 512 -21.38 13.76 16.76
CA THR A 512 -19.97 14.10 16.79
C THR A 512 -19.74 15.59 17.08
N THR A 513 -20.55 16.47 16.47
CA THR A 513 -20.44 17.92 16.70
C THR A 513 -20.78 18.26 18.14
N ASN A 514 -21.90 17.74 18.68
CA ASN A 514 -22.25 18.00 20.08
C ASN A 514 -21.19 17.43 21.03
N LYS A 515 -20.68 16.22 20.79
CA LYS A 515 -19.64 15.60 21.61
C LYS A 515 -18.36 16.42 21.64
N ILE A 516 -17.89 16.92 20.48
CA ILE A 516 -16.73 17.81 20.42
C ILE A 516 -16.97 19.06 21.27
N LEU A 517 -18.12 19.72 21.10
CA LEU A 517 -18.42 20.95 21.83
C LEU A 517 -18.54 20.71 23.34
N ASP A 518 -19.20 19.64 23.75
CA ASP A 518 -19.35 19.25 25.15
C ASP A 518 -18.01 18.92 25.82
N ASP A 519 -17.13 18.21 25.09
CA ASP A 519 -15.81 17.85 25.63
C ASP A 519 -14.87 19.05 25.67
N LEU A 520 -14.88 19.92 24.65
CA LEU A 520 -14.05 21.13 24.63
C LEU A 520 -14.47 22.16 25.69
N GLU A 521 -15.74 22.19 26.08
CA GLU A 521 -16.20 22.98 27.24
C GLU A 521 -15.58 22.48 28.57
N ARG A 522 -15.17 21.21 28.64
CA ARG A 522 -14.51 20.60 29.81
C ARG A 522 -12.98 20.76 29.77
N VAL A 523 -12.40 21.00 28.59
CA VAL A 523 -10.98 21.30 28.43
C VAL A 523 -10.67 22.66 29.07
N ALA A 524 -9.54 22.75 29.80
CA ALA A 524 -9.22 23.97 30.54
C ALA A 524 -9.11 25.21 29.61
N PRO A 525 -9.56 26.41 30.06
CA PRO A 525 -9.55 27.61 29.23
C PRO A 525 -8.19 27.91 28.59
N GLY A 526 -8.21 28.30 27.32
CA GLY A 526 -7.01 28.61 26.54
C GLY A 526 -6.25 27.40 26.01
N ARG A 527 -6.73 26.17 26.22
CA ARG A 527 -6.17 24.94 25.62
C ARG A 527 -6.85 24.53 24.32
N TRP A 528 -7.74 25.35 23.75
CA TRP A 528 -8.29 25.06 22.43
C TRP A 528 -8.66 26.32 21.66
N THR A 529 -8.70 26.19 20.33
CA THR A 529 -9.11 27.23 19.39
C THR A 529 -9.96 26.64 18.27
N VAL A 530 -10.69 27.49 17.54
CA VAL A 530 -11.49 27.08 16.38
C VAL A 530 -10.78 27.48 15.10
N ALA A 531 -10.64 26.55 14.16
CA ALA A 531 -10.30 26.80 12.76
C ALA A 531 -11.59 26.81 11.93
N GLY A 532 -11.80 27.85 11.11
CA GLY A 532 -12.96 27.88 10.21
C GLY A 532 -12.56 27.35 8.83
N TYR A 533 -13.20 26.28 8.34
CA TYR A 533 -12.90 25.72 7.02
C TYR A 533 -13.05 26.77 5.91
N ASP A 534 -14.07 27.62 5.98
CA ASP A 534 -14.30 28.67 4.99
C ASP A 534 -13.16 29.71 4.99
N ARG A 535 -12.59 30.05 6.16
CA ARG A 535 -11.42 30.92 6.27
C ARG A 535 -10.16 30.23 5.77
N LEU A 536 -9.98 28.96 6.13
CA LEU A 536 -8.84 28.14 5.69
C LEU A 536 -8.78 28.02 4.16
N VAL A 537 -9.93 28.00 3.49
CA VAL A 537 -9.99 27.93 2.02
C VAL A 537 -9.95 29.31 1.38
N ALA A 538 -10.59 30.33 1.97
CA ALA A 538 -10.67 31.67 1.38
C ALA A 538 -9.42 32.53 1.59
N ASP A 539 -8.75 32.40 2.72
CA ASP A 539 -7.55 33.18 3.08
C ASP A 539 -6.63 32.35 4.00
N PRO A 540 -5.89 31.36 3.43
CA PRO A 540 -5.23 30.32 4.20
C PRO A 540 -4.11 30.81 5.11
N LEU A 541 -3.30 31.77 4.66
CA LEU A 541 -2.12 32.22 5.41
C LEU A 541 -2.49 32.93 6.72
N PRO A 542 -3.38 33.94 6.75
CA PRO A 542 -3.82 34.55 8.00
C PRO A 542 -4.50 33.57 8.96
N GLU A 543 -5.28 32.61 8.44
CA GLU A 543 -5.92 31.61 9.29
C GLU A 543 -4.90 30.64 9.91
N ILE A 544 -3.88 30.21 9.15
CA ILE A 544 -2.79 29.36 9.67
C ILE A 544 -1.92 30.12 10.67
N GLU A 545 -1.54 31.36 10.39
CA GLU A 545 -0.78 32.19 11.33
C GLU A 545 -1.53 32.38 12.65
N ARG A 546 -2.85 32.60 12.59
CA ARG A 546 -3.71 32.70 13.78
C ARG A 546 -3.78 31.39 14.56
N ILE A 547 -3.91 30.25 13.87
CA ILE A 547 -3.94 28.93 14.51
C ILE A 547 -2.58 28.64 15.17
N CYS A 548 -1.48 28.87 14.45
CA CYS A 548 -0.11 28.74 14.97
C CYS A 548 0.09 29.60 16.22
N ALA A 549 -0.31 30.87 16.20
CA ALA A 549 -0.24 31.75 17.37
C ALA A 549 -1.08 31.22 18.55
N ALA A 550 -2.28 30.68 18.29
CA ALA A 550 -3.17 30.17 19.33
C ALA A 550 -2.67 28.86 19.97
N VAL A 551 -1.88 28.07 19.24
CA VAL A 551 -1.32 26.79 19.72
C VAL A 551 0.19 26.85 19.91
N ASP A 552 0.76 28.05 20.03
CA ASP A 552 2.17 28.29 20.34
C ASP A 552 3.15 27.66 19.32
N LEU A 553 2.83 27.65 18.02
CA LEU A 553 3.70 27.16 16.94
C LEU A 553 4.29 28.30 16.12
N SER A 554 5.50 28.09 15.61
CA SER A 554 6.17 28.97 14.65
C SER A 554 5.70 28.68 13.24
N TRP A 555 5.56 29.74 12.45
CA TRP A 555 5.26 29.66 11.03
C TRP A 555 6.23 30.55 10.25
N GLU A 556 6.81 30.04 9.17
CA GLU A 556 7.91 30.71 8.48
C GLU A 556 7.84 30.62 6.94
N HIS A 557 6.78 30.02 6.39
CA HIS A 557 6.66 29.73 4.97
C HIS A 557 5.45 30.42 4.36
N ASP A 558 5.57 30.80 3.09
CA ASP A 558 4.41 31.18 2.29
C ASP A 558 3.54 29.94 2.03
N LEU A 559 2.22 30.12 1.97
CA LEU A 559 1.29 29.06 1.61
C LEU A 559 0.91 29.19 0.13
N ALA A 560 0.71 28.04 -0.53
CA ALA A 560 0.06 28.01 -1.82
C ALA A 560 -1.37 28.55 -1.68
N ASP A 561 -1.79 29.39 -2.62
CA ASP A 561 -3.15 29.92 -2.73
C ASP A 561 -3.74 29.53 -4.10
N PRO A 562 -4.73 28.62 -4.16
CA PRO A 562 -5.34 27.90 -3.04
C PRO A 562 -4.43 26.79 -2.48
N LEU A 563 -4.71 26.35 -1.25
CA LEU A 563 -3.98 25.23 -0.63
C LEU A 563 -4.04 23.95 -1.48
N PRO A 564 -2.99 23.10 -1.45
CA PRO A 564 -2.98 21.83 -2.16
C PRO A 564 -4.14 20.93 -1.73
N LEU A 565 -4.64 20.10 -2.65
CA LEU A 565 -5.68 19.13 -2.31
C LEU A 565 -5.13 18.06 -1.37
N SER A 566 -5.87 17.77 -0.30
CA SER A 566 -5.47 16.73 0.65
C SER A 566 -5.57 15.32 0.07
N ARG A 567 -4.78 14.38 0.58
CA ARG A 567 -4.78 12.96 0.13
C ARG A 567 -6.12 12.22 0.26
N HIS A 568 -7.07 12.77 1.03
CA HIS A 568 -8.42 12.20 1.24
C HIS A 568 -9.54 13.00 0.54
N THR A 569 -9.18 13.90 -0.36
CA THR A 569 -10.10 14.70 -1.17
C THR A 569 -10.80 13.78 -2.18
N LEU A 570 -12.12 13.63 -2.05
CA LEU A 570 -12.94 12.83 -2.98
C LEU A 570 -13.15 13.53 -4.32
N THR A 571 -13.49 14.82 -4.26
CA THR A 571 -13.64 15.72 -5.40
C THR A 571 -13.17 17.11 -4.99
N PRO A 572 -12.67 17.94 -5.92
CA PRO A 572 -12.16 19.27 -5.60
C PRO A 572 -13.19 20.14 -4.84
N PRO A 573 -12.74 21.04 -3.93
CA PRO A 573 -13.63 21.96 -3.23
C PRO A 573 -14.43 22.80 -4.23
N ASN A 574 -15.76 22.71 -4.17
CA ASN A 574 -16.68 23.54 -4.94
C ASN A 574 -17.78 24.04 -3.97
N PRO A 575 -17.97 25.37 -3.83
CA PRO A 575 -18.97 25.96 -2.92
C PRO A 575 -20.41 25.51 -3.19
N ASP A 576 -20.70 25.04 -4.41
CA ASP A 576 -22.01 24.59 -4.85
C ASP A 576 -22.15 23.07 -4.90
N LYS A 577 -21.12 22.32 -4.48
CA LYS A 577 -21.10 20.86 -4.52
C LYS A 577 -22.29 20.24 -3.78
N TRP A 578 -22.68 20.83 -2.65
CA TRP A 578 -23.80 20.36 -1.84
C TRP A 578 -25.12 20.29 -2.62
N ARG A 579 -25.26 21.05 -3.73
CA ARG A 579 -26.47 21.02 -4.57
C ARG A 579 -26.75 19.65 -5.18
N MET A 580 -25.70 18.82 -5.37
CA MET A 580 -25.83 17.44 -5.86
C MET A 580 -26.59 16.54 -4.89
N ASN A 581 -26.59 16.86 -3.59
CA ASN A 581 -27.34 16.16 -2.55
C ASN A 581 -28.44 17.05 -1.95
N SER A 582 -28.94 18.05 -2.71
CA SER A 582 -29.88 19.04 -2.18
C SER A 582 -31.19 18.42 -1.69
N THR A 583 -31.70 17.39 -2.36
CA THR A 583 -32.90 16.66 -1.94
C THR A 583 -32.69 16.01 -0.58
N GLU A 584 -31.61 15.24 -0.43
CA GLU A 584 -31.26 14.54 0.80
C GLU A 584 -30.96 15.50 1.95
N LEU A 585 -30.28 16.62 1.66
CA LEU A 585 -29.97 17.65 2.66
C LEU A 585 -31.23 18.35 3.17
N ASN A 586 -32.21 18.61 2.29
CA ASN A 586 -33.46 19.25 2.69
C ASN A 586 -34.27 18.40 3.68
N GLU A 587 -34.11 17.07 3.66
CA GLU A 587 -34.77 16.16 4.60
C GLU A 587 -34.17 16.24 6.02
N VAL A 588 -32.86 16.47 6.14
CA VAL A 588 -32.15 16.33 7.41
C VAL A 588 -31.65 17.64 8.02
N LEU A 589 -31.39 18.69 7.24
CA LEU A 589 -30.87 19.96 7.78
C LEU A 589 -31.83 20.66 8.77
N PRO A 590 -33.17 20.65 8.60
CA PRO A 590 -34.06 21.32 9.54
C PRO A 590 -33.96 20.80 10.99
N ARG A 591 -33.75 19.48 11.17
CA ARG A 591 -33.61 18.88 12.51
C ARG A 591 -32.27 19.22 13.18
N LEU A 592 -31.24 19.53 12.40
CA LEU A 592 -29.88 19.80 12.87
C LEU A 592 -29.63 21.26 13.26
N LYS A 593 -30.66 22.12 13.13
CA LYS A 593 -30.55 23.56 13.30
C LYS A 593 -29.93 23.96 14.64
N ALA A 594 -30.34 23.33 15.74
CA ALA A 594 -29.84 23.66 17.08
C ALA A 594 -28.33 23.40 17.21
N THR A 595 -27.86 22.23 16.76
CA THR A 595 -26.42 21.88 16.77
C THR A 595 -25.61 22.76 15.81
N ALA A 596 -26.17 23.10 14.65
CA ALA A 596 -25.54 24.01 13.69
C ALA A 596 -25.37 25.42 14.26
N GLU A 597 -26.40 25.97 14.92
CA GLU A 597 -26.34 27.27 15.58
C GLU A 597 -25.32 27.27 16.73
N ARG A 598 -25.26 26.19 17.51
CA ARG A 598 -24.27 26.01 18.57
C ARG A 598 -22.83 26.01 18.03
N ALA A 599 -22.56 25.24 16.97
CA ALA A 599 -21.25 25.18 16.34
C ALA A 599 -20.84 26.54 15.72
N ALA A 600 -21.78 27.22 15.06
CA ALA A 600 -21.55 28.55 14.48
C ALA A 600 -21.25 29.61 15.55
N ALA A 601 -21.94 29.57 16.69
CA ALA A 601 -21.68 30.47 17.82
C ALA A 601 -20.23 30.33 18.30
N VAL A 602 -19.75 29.10 18.49
CA VAL A 602 -18.37 28.81 18.90
C VAL A 602 -17.34 29.25 17.84
N ALA A 603 -17.63 29.05 16.56
CA ALA A 603 -16.76 29.52 15.48
C ALA A 603 -16.65 31.05 15.40
N SER A 604 -17.72 31.78 15.76
CA SER A 604 -17.75 33.24 15.72
C SER A 604 -16.96 33.92 16.85
N THR A 605 -16.85 33.27 18.03
CA THR A 605 -16.16 33.82 19.20
C THR A 605 -14.63 33.85 19.10
N ALA A 606 -14.02 33.10 18.17
CA ALA A 606 -12.56 32.94 18.05
C ALA A 606 -11.87 33.91 17.07
N ALA A 607 -12.60 34.81 16.40
CA ALA A 607 -12.07 35.69 15.35
C ALA A 607 -11.37 36.99 15.85
N GLY A 608 -11.13 37.14 17.16
CA GLY A 608 -10.84 38.45 17.78
C GLY A 608 -9.40 38.88 18.08
N THR A 609 -8.34 38.07 17.88
CA THR A 609 -6.98 38.45 18.36
C THR A 609 -5.84 37.83 17.53
N ALA A 610 -4.95 38.65 16.97
CA ALA A 610 -3.69 38.25 16.31
C ALA A 610 -2.54 39.23 16.64
N PRO A 611 -1.29 38.76 16.92
CA PRO A 611 -0.09 39.60 16.89
C PRO A 611 1.03 39.11 15.93
N ALA A 612 2.00 40.02 15.69
CA ALA A 612 2.87 40.17 14.50
C ALA A 612 4.21 39.41 14.44
N ALA A 613 4.74 39.30 13.21
CA ALA A 613 5.88 38.52 12.71
C ALA A 613 7.31 39.02 13.07
N THR A 614 8.29 38.10 13.12
CA THR A 614 9.75 38.38 13.09
C THR A 614 10.56 37.34 12.29
N SER A 615 11.70 37.81 11.75
CA SER A 615 12.51 37.33 10.60
C SER A 615 13.51 36.15 10.79
N ARG A 616 13.78 35.41 9.69
CA ARG A 616 14.71 34.26 9.51
C ARG A 616 16.20 34.59 9.24
N PRO A 617 17.15 33.68 9.57
CA PRO A 617 18.49 33.59 8.94
C PRO A 617 18.71 32.33 8.05
N LYS A 618 19.62 32.48 7.07
CA LYS A 618 20.00 31.53 5.98
C LYS A 618 20.80 30.29 6.45
N ARG A 619 20.72 29.18 5.68
CA ARG A 619 21.47 27.91 5.88
C ARG A 619 22.20 27.43 4.59
N PRO A 620 23.30 26.65 4.65
CA PRO A 620 24.06 26.17 3.48
C PRO A 620 23.69 24.75 3.01
N ALA A 621 24.14 24.40 1.80
CA ALA A 621 23.76 23.23 0.98
C ALA A 621 24.40 21.87 1.38
N PRO A 622 23.82 20.71 1.01
CA PRO A 622 24.34 19.38 1.34
C PRO A 622 25.10 18.67 0.20
N THR A 623 26.04 17.78 0.58
CA THR A 623 26.87 16.91 -0.28
C THR A 623 26.38 15.45 -0.29
N ALA A 624 26.58 14.74 -1.41
CA ALA A 624 26.02 13.42 -1.74
C ALA A 624 26.93 12.20 -1.43
N GLY A 625 26.31 11.00 -1.27
CA GLY A 625 27.00 9.71 -1.39
C GLY A 625 26.35 8.49 -0.68
N GLY A 626 25.28 7.91 -1.24
CA GLY A 626 24.70 6.61 -0.85
C GLY A 626 23.78 6.07 -1.97
N LYS A 627 23.64 4.74 -2.15
CA LYS A 627 22.81 4.17 -3.24
C LYS A 627 21.34 4.58 -3.06
N HIS A 628 20.80 5.21 -4.09
CA HIS A 628 19.54 5.92 -4.08
C HIS A 628 18.34 4.96 -4.25
N PRO A 629 17.19 5.17 -3.57
CA PRO A 629 15.97 4.34 -3.72
C PRO A 629 15.33 4.40 -5.13
N LEU A 630 15.86 5.26 -6.00
CA LEU A 630 15.56 5.31 -7.43
C LEU A 630 16.85 4.91 -8.15
N ALA A 631 16.90 3.68 -8.66
CA ALA A 631 18.05 3.13 -9.37
C ALA A 631 17.64 2.58 -10.74
N SER A 632 18.59 2.56 -11.68
CA SER A 632 18.38 1.98 -13.02
C SER A 632 19.61 1.19 -13.45
N VAL A 633 19.38 0.07 -14.14
CA VAL A 633 20.40 -0.73 -14.82
C VAL A 633 20.19 -0.61 -16.32
N HIS A 634 21.25 -0.41 -17.10
CA HIS A 634 21.12 -0.25 -18.54
C HIS A 634 22.19 -1.02 -19.31
N THR A 635 21.92 -1.29 -20.59
CA THR A 635 22.95 -1.78 -21.52
C THR A 635 23.86 -0.65 -21.97
N GLY A 636 25.11 -0.95 -22.33
CA GLY A 636 26.05 0.05 -22.86
C GLY A 636 25.60 0.67 -24.19
N THR A 637 24.72 -0.01 -24.94
CA THR A 637 24.20 0.44 -26.23
C THR A 637 23.23 1.63 -26.12
N VAL A 638 22.55 1.83 -24.99
CA VAL A 638 21.59 2.92 -24.81
C VAL A 638 22.25 4.31 -24.84
N PRO A 639 23.25 4.63 -23.99
CA PRO A 639 23.89 5.94 -24.02
C PRO A 639 24.57 6.23 -25.38
N GLU A 640 25.08 5.21 -26.08
CA GLU A 640 25.64 5.38 -27.42
C GLU A 640 24.56 5.78 -28.45
N LEU A 641 23.40 5.12 -28.40
CA LEU A 641 22.29 5.43 -29.30
C LEU A 641 21.76 6.84 -29.05
N LEU A 642 21.53 7.21 -27.79
CA LEU A 642 21.05 8.55 -27.42
C LEU A 642 22.04 9.63 -27.81
N ALA A 643 23.35 9.40 -27.63
CA ALA A 643 24.38 10.34 -28.05
C ALA A 643 24.43 10.52 -29.58
N LYS A 644 24.40 9.41 -30.34
CA LYS A 644 24.39 9.46 -31.82
C LYS A 644 23.14 10.14 -32.37
N ALA A 645 22.01 9.96 -31.70
CA ALA A 645 20.74 10.57 -32.08
C ALA A 645 20.57 12.00 -31.55
N ASN A 646 21.48 12.47 -30.69
CA ASN A 646 21.37 13.76 -29.99
C ASN A 646 19.99 13.91 -29.30
N ALA A 647 19.63 12.85 -28.56
CA ALA A 647 18.29 12.64 -28.05
C ALA A 647 18.27 12.55 -26.52
N ASN A 648 17.24 13.16 -25.94
CA ASN A 648 16.86 13.02 -24.54
C ASN A 648 15.50 12.27 -24.53
N VAL A 649 15.36 11.26 -23.67
CA VAL A 649 14.10 10.53 -23.52
C VAL A 649 13.43 10.95 -22.22
N LEU A 650 12.17 11.35 -22.30
CA LEU A 650 11.33 11.63 -21.15
C LEU A 650 10.37 10.46 -20.94
N LEU A 651 10.18 10.06 -19.68
CA LEU A 651 9.23 9.04 -19.26
C LEU A 651 8.36 9.61 -18.15
N SER A 652 7.06 9.37 -18.19
CA SER A 652 6.15 9.74 -17.11
C SER A 652 5.80 8.53 -16.24
N THR A 653 5.68 8.74 -14.93
CA THR A 653 5.29 7.72 -13.95
C THR A 653 4.18 8.26 -13.05
N TYR A 654 2.96 7.76 -13.25
CA TYR A 654 1.80 8.34 -12.57
C TYR A 654 1.66 7.91 -11.10
N GLN A 655 2.19 6.73 -10.72
CA GLN A 655 2.03 6.22 -9.35
C GLN A 655 3.14 6.73 -8.44
N SER A 656 4.38 6.70 -8.92
CA SER A 656 5.55 7.21 -8.23
C SER A 656 5.68 8.74 -8.32
N GLY A 657 4.92 9.39 -9.21
CA GLY A 657 4.86 10.85 -9.30
C GLY A 657 6.19 11.45 -9.78
N ARG A 658 6.77 10.86 -10.83
CA ARG A 658 8.08 11.27 -11.38
C ARG A 658 8.00 11.48 -12.89
N MET A 659 8.71 12.51 -13.32
CA MET A 659 9.22 12.64 -14.69
C MET A 659 10.65 12.12 -14.69
N ILE A 660 10.98 11.19 -15.58
CA ILE A 660 12.33 10.63 -15.70
C ILE A 660 12.95 11.13 -16.99
N THR A 661 14.13 11.74 -16.91
CA THR A 661 14.91 12.14 -18.09
C THR A 661 16.10 11.19 -18.24
N LEU A 662 16.19 10.54 -19.39
CA LEU A 662 17.32 9.70 -19.79
C LEU A 662 18.12 10.42 -20.87
N ARG A 663 19.43 10.54 -20.66
CA ARG A 663 20.35 11.22 -21.59
C ARG A 663 21.77 10.71 -21.44
N SER A 664 22.54 10.75 -22.51
CA SER A 664 23.96 10.40 -22.47
C SER A 664 24.77 11.63 -22.02
N MET A 665 25.44 11.55 -20.88
CA MET A 665 26.33 12.60 -20.38
C MET A 665 27.71 11.98 -20.15
N ASP A 666 28.76 12.55 -20.75
CA ASP A 666 30.15 12.06 -20.63
C ASP A 666 30.30 10.55 -20.98
N GLY A 667 29.50 10.06 -21.93
CA GLY A 667 29.53 8.67 -22.39
C GLY A 667 28.84 7.67 -21.45
N VAL A 668 28.21 8.13 -20.37
CA VAL A 668 27.40 7.31 -19.46
C VAL A 668 25.93 7.73 -19.51
N LEU A 669 25.02 6.80 -19.20
CA LEU A 669 23.60 7.13 -19.12
C LEU A 669 23.33 7.89 -17.82
N ASN A 670 22.87 9.13 -17.93
CA ASN A 670 22.30 9.88 -16.85
C ASN A 670 20.78 9.60 -16.78
N THR A 671 20.34 9.13 -15.61
CA THR A 671 18.92 8.92 -15.28
C THR A 671 18.55 9.94 -14.20
N HIS A 672 17.77 10.96 -14.57
CA HIS A 672 17.37 12.04 -13.67
C HIS A 672 15.88 11.97 -13.35
N PHE A 673 15.52 12.16 -12.08
CA PHE A 673 14.13 12.07 -11.60
C PHE A 673 13.66 13.44 -11.11
N THR A 674 12.59 13.95 -11.69
CA THR A 674 11.94 15.22 -11.31
C THR A 674 10.57 14.92 -10.71
N ALA A 675 10.25 15.51 -9.57
CA ALA A 675 8.93 15.33 -8.95
C ALA A 675 7.86 16.05 -9.77
N MET A 676 6.75 15.37 -10.04
CA MET A 676 5.61 15.96 -10.73
C MET A 676 4.30 15.32 -10.23
N PRO A 677 3.22 16.08 -10.02
CA PRO A 677 1.97 15.51 -9.54
C PRO A 677 1.32 14.64 -10.63
N ARG A 678 1.45 13.32 -10.48
CA ARG A 678 0.81 12.30 -11.33
C ARG A 678 0.97 12.59 -12.84
N PRO A 679 2.20 12.67 -13.37
CA PRO A 679 2.42 12.86 -14.79
C PRO A 679 1.88 11.68 -15.58
N MET A 680 1.14 11.96 -16.66
CA MET A 680 0.46 10.99 -17.52
C MET A 680 0.89 11.19 -18.98
N GLY A 681 -0.04 11.41 -19.91
CA GLY A 681 0.29 11.63 -21.33
C GLY A 681 1.16 12.86 -21.53
N MET A 682 2.08 12.80 -22.49
CA MET A 682 3.03 13.86 -22.82
C MET A 682 3.01 14.13 -24.33
N ALA A 683 3.24 15.38 -24.71
CA ALA A 683 3.45 15.76 -26.11
C ALA A 683 4.64 16.71 -26.23
N ALA A 684 5.54 16.45 -27.18
CA ALA A 684 6.62 17.37 -27.51
C ALA A 684 6.52 17.79 -28.98
N LYS A 685 6.94 19.01 -29.29
CA LYS A 685 7.13 19.44 -30.68
C LYS A 685 8.42 20.22 -30.87
N PRO A 686 8.97 20.25 -32.10
CA PRO A 686 10.16 21.05 -32.41
C PRO A 686 10.01 22.51 -31.95
N GLY A 687 11.14 23.13 -31.61
CA GLY A 687 11.16 24.49 -31.07
C GLY A 687 11.00 24.57 -29.55
N GLY A 688 11.21 23.45 -28.85
CA GLY A 688 11.32 23.44 -27.38
C GLY A 688 9.98 23.57 -26.66
N HIS A 689 8.94 22.89 -27.16
CA HIS A 689 7.65 22.81 -26.50
C HIS A 689 7.44 21.42 -25.92
N LEU A 690 7.03 21.37 -24.65
CA LEU A 690 6.65 20.14 -23.99
C LEU A 690 5.33 20.39 -23.25
N ALA A 691 4.33 19.55 -23.46
CA ALA A 691 3.13 19.50 -22.64
C ALA A 691 3.11 18.18 -21.85
N VAL A 692 2.72 18.26 -20.59
CA VAL A 692 2.52 17.08 -19.74
C VAL A 692 1.13 17.17 -19.11
N GLY A 693 0.31 16.16 -19.34
CA GLY A 693 -0.96 15.97 -18.63
C GLY A 693 -0.70 15.49 -17.21
N THR A 694 -1.32 16.14 -16.23
CA THR A 694 -1.31 15.73 -14.82
C THR A 694 -2.68 15.14 -14.44
N ALA A 695 -2.93 14.96 -13.14
CA ALA A 695 -4.22 14.45 -12.65
C ALA A 695 -5.44 15.27 -13.16
N ASN A 696 -5.28 16.59 -13.31
CA ASN A 696 -6.37 17.52 -13.58
C ASN A 696 -5.96 18.79 -14.34
N GLU A 697 -4.73 18.84 -14.84
CA GLU A 697 -4.19 19.98 -15.56
C GLU A 697 -3.33 19.54 -16.75
N VAL A 698 -3.06 20.46 -17.67
CA VAL A 698 -1.99 20.34 -18.66
C VAL A 698 -0.93 21.40 -18.36
N TRP A 699 0.30 20.95 -18.18
CA TRP A 699 1.46 21.78 -17.90
C TRP A 699 2.26 21.96 -19.18
N THR A 700 2.38 23.20 -19.67
CA THR A 700 3.13 23.53 -20.87
C THR A 700 4.45 24.21 -20.51
N TYR A 701 5.54 23.56 -20.91
CA TYR A 701 6.92 23.98 -20.76
C TYR A 701 7.46 24.57 -22.04
N ARG A 702 8.40 25.50 -21.89
CA ARG A 702 9.20 26.08 -22.97
C ARG A 702 10.67 25.94 -22.68
N ASP A 703 11.43 25.48 -23.66
CA ASP A 703 12.88 25.49 -23.61
C ASP A 703 13.42 26.91 -23.54
N GLN A 704 14.40 27.13 -22.67
CA GLN A 704 15.10 28.38 -22.44
C GLN A 704 16.61 28.11 -22.29
N PRO A 705 17.38 28.06 -23.39
CA PRO A 705 18.83 27.80 -23.34
C PRO A 705 19.62 28.79 -22.46
N ALA A 706 19.17 30.04 -22.35
CA ALA A 706 19.77 31.05 -21.47
C ALA A 706 19.63 30.70 -19.97
N VAL A 707 18.61 29.92 -19.61
CA VAL A 707 18.43 29.37 -18.25
C VAL A 707 19.33 28.16 -18.07
N ALA A 708 19.45 27.30 -19.08
CA ALA A 708 20.32 26.12 -19.06
C ALA A 708 21.78 26.48 -18.71
N ALA A 709 22.29 27.58 -19.28
CA ALA A 709 23.64 28.10 -18.99
C ALA A 709 23.88 28.49 -17.52
N LYS A 710 22.82 28.65 -16.72
CA LYS A 710 22.86 29.03 -15.29
C LYS A 710 22.56 27.84 -14.36
N ILE A 711 22.33 26.65 -14.91
CA ILE A 711 22.11 25.43 -14.13
C ILE A 711 23.47 24.80 -13.86
N GLU A 712 23.76 24.53 -12.59
CA GLU A 712 24.99 23.85 -12.21
C GLU A 712 24.90 22.34 -12.49
N PRO A 713 26.00 21.69 -12.95
CA PRO A 713 27.27 22.32 -13.28
C PRO A 713 27.19 23.18 -14.54
N ALA A 714 27.78 24.39 -14.52
CA ALA A 714 27.72 25.31 -15.65
C ALA A 714 28.22 24.67 -16.96
N GLY A 715 27.44 24.81 -18.02
CA GLY A 715 27.72 24.20 -19.34
C GLY A 715 27.32 22.72 -19.46
N ALA A 716 26.79 22.09 -18.40
CA ALA A 716 26.31 20.72 -18.46
C ALA A 716 24.97 20.57 -19.20
N TYR A 717 24.20 21.66 -19.35
CA TYR A 717 22.90 21.66 -20.00
C TYR A 717 22.85 22.71 -21.10
N SER A 718 22.26 22.34 -22.22
CA SER A 718 22.02 23.23 -23.37
C SER A 718 20.55 23.63 -23.50
N SER A 719 19.67 22.86 -22.87
CA SER A 719 18.22 23.03 -22.91
C SER A 719 17.64 22.99 -21.50
N ALA A 720 16.75 23.91 -21.20
CA ALA A 720 16.08 24.04 -19.91
C ALA A 720 14.58 24.30 -20.11
N TYR A 721 13.77 23.28 -19.86
CA TYR A 721 12.32 23.35 -19.97
C TYR A 721 11.74 24.05 -18.74
N VAL A 722 11.26 25.28 -18.94
CA VAL A 722 10.67 26.12 -17.89
C VAL A 722 9.16 26.14 -18.07
N LEU A 723 8.39 25.88 -17.00
CA LEU A 723 6.93 25.90 -17.03
C LEU A 723 6.42 27.31 -17.37
N ARG A 724 5.49 27.42 -18.33
CA ARG A 724 4.91 28.70 -18.79
C ARG A 724 3.39 28.78 -18.70
N GLN A 725 2.69 27.67 -18.80
CA GLN A 725 1.24 27.64 -18.71
C GLN A 725 0.78 26.41 -17.93
N ARG A 726 -0.22 26.60 -17.08
CA ARG A 726 -1.02 25.54 -16.47
C ARG A 726 -2.45 25.74 -16.92
N HIS A 727 -3.02 24.73 -17.56
CA HIS A 727 -4.40 24.73 -18.01
C HIS A 727 -5.20 23.76 -17.16
N VAL A 728 -6.29 24.20 -16.54
CA VAL A 728 -7.12 23.34 -15.67
C VAL A 728 -8.16 22.60 -16.52
N THR A 729 -8.01 21.29 -16.63
CA THR A 729 -8.93 20.42 -17.39
C THR A 729 -9.97 19.75 -16.51
N GLY A 730 -9.71 19.63 -15.20
CA GLY A 730 -10.41 18.68 -14.34
C GLY A 730 -9.93 17.24 -14.59
N ASP A 731 -10.46 16.29 -13.83
CA ASP A 731 -10.05 14.88 -13.98
C ASP A 731 -10.73 14.26 -15.22
N ILE A 732 -10.09 14.45 -16.37
CA ILE A 732 -10.47 13.86 -17.66
C ILE A 732 -9.66 12.59 -18.00
N SER A 733 -8.79 12.15 -17.10
CA SER A 733 -7.84 11.04 -17.29
C SER A 733 -7.02 11.14 -18.59
N ILE A 734 -6.15 12.15 -18.70
CA ILE A 734 -5.34 12.43 -19.90
C ILE A 734 -4.40 11.25 -20.20
N HIS A 735 -4.78 10.38 -21.14
CA HIS A 735 -4.00 9.17 -21.43
C HIS A 735 -2.87 9.39 -22.43
N GLU A 736 -3.11 10.17 -23.47
CA GLU A 736 -2.15 10.45 -24.52
C GLU A 736 -2.40 11.85 -25.09
N MET A 737 -1.34 12.51 -25.58
CA MET A 737 -1.41 13.85 -26.15
C MET A 737 -0.47 13.95 -27.34
N GLU A 738 -0.81 14.77 -28.32
CA GLU A 738 0.08 15.09 -29.44
C GLU A 738 -0.15 16.53 -29.93
N TYR A 739 0.89 17.12 -30.53
CA TYR A 739 0.73 18.38 -31.27
C TYR A 739 0.52 18.10 -32.75
N ASP A 740 -0.54 18.66 -33.32
CA ASP A 740 -0.77 18.58 -34.76
C ASP A 740 0.19 19.48 -35.58
N ALA A 741 0.07 19.44 -36.91
CA ALA A 741 0.91 20.24 -37.81
C ALA A 741 0.76 21.76 -37.63
N ASP A 742 -0.41 22.22 -37.18
CA ASP A 742 -0.68 23.64 -36.89
C ASP A 742 -0.20 24.01 -35.48
N GLY A 743 0.23 23.01 -34.70
CA GLY A 743 0.75 23.16 -33.36
C GLY A 743 -0.30 23.25 -32.28
N GLU A 744 -1.55 22.89 -32.58
CA GLU A 744 -2.65 22.72 -31.61
C GLU A 744 -2.41 21.43 -30.81
N LEU A 745 -2.66 21.49 -29.51
CA LEU A 745 -2.49 20.33 -28.62
C LEU A 745 -3.78 19.52 -28.60
N TRP A 746 -3.67 18.26 -29.02
CA TRP A 746 -4.72 17.25 -28.97
C TRP A 746 -4.52 16.32 -27.79
N ILE A 747 -5.63 15.94 -27.15
CA ILE A 747 -5.64 15.19 -25.90
C ILE A 747 -6.66 14.06 -26.00
N VAL A 748 -6.27 12.87 -25.57
CA VAL A 748 -7.18 11.76 -25.32
C VAL A 748 -7.79 11.92 -23.92
N ALA A 749 -9.04 12.37 -23.87
CA ALA A 749 -9.82 12.54 -22.65
C ALA A 749 -10.58 11.23 -22.33
N THR A 750 -9.86 10.25 -21.78
CA THR A 750 -10.35 8.87 -21.60
C THR A 750 -11.65 8.78 -20.84
N LYS A 751 -11.81 9.57 -19.75
CA LYS A 751 -13.06 9.55 -18.98
C LYS A 751 -14.28 9.95 -19.79
N PHE A 752 -14.09 10.78 -20.82
CA PHE A 752 -15.13 11.29 -21.68
C PHE A 752 -15.20 10.57 -23.03
N SER A 753 -14.37 9.54 -23.24
CA SER A 753 -14.28 8.78 -24.49
C SER A 753 -14.16 9.67 -25.74
N CYS A 754 -13.36 10.75 -25.66
CA CYS A 754 -13.24 11.70 -26.77
C CYS A 754 -11.81 12.22 -26.97
N LEU A 755 -11.53 12.66 -28.20
CA LEU A 755 -10.42 13.55 -28.49
C LEU A 755 -10.83 14.99 -28.21
N ALA A 756 -9.94 15.76 -27.59
CA ALA A 756 -10.20 17.13 -27.19
C ALA A 756 -8.99 18.05 -27.45
N THR A 757 -9.27 19.34 -27.50
CA THR A 757 -8.29 20.44 -27.57
C THR A 757 -8.49 21.39 -26.39
N LEU A 758 -7.64 22.39 -26.23
CA LEU A 758 -7.70 23.36 -25.13
C LEU A 758 -7.90 24.78 -25.67
N ASP A 759 -8.73 25.58 -24.99
CA ASP A 759 -8.89 27.02 -25.24
C ASP A 759 -9.00 27.81 -23.93
N ALA A 760 -9.02 29.14 -23.96
CA ALA A 760 -9.01 29.91 -22.72
C ALA A 760 -10.34 29.87 -21.93
N ASP A 761 -11.44 29.44 -22.55
CA ASP A 761 -12.80 29.59 -22.01
C ASP A 761 -13.34 28.28 -21.41
N HIS A 762 -12.79 27.13 -21.83
CA HIS A 762 -13.28 25.80 -21.46
C HIS A 762 -12.19 24.96 -20.80
N SER A 763 -12.61 24.04 -19.92
CA SER A 763 -11.68 23.04 -19.34
C SER A 763 -11.04 22.18 -20.42
N PHE A 764 -11.81 21.78 -21.43
CA PHE A 764 -11.37 21.15 -22.66
C PHE A 764 -12.49 21.26 -23.70
N VAL A 765 -12.15 21.18 -24.98
CA VAL A 765 -13.09 21.26 -26.09
C VAL A 765 -13.12 19.92 -26.82
N PRO A 766 -14.16 19.08 -26.63
CA PRO A 766 -14.33 17.85 -27.39
C PRO A 766 -14.38 18.14 -28.89
N ARG A 767 -13.55 17.45 -29.66
CA ARG A 767 -13.47 17.59 -31.12
C ARG A 767 -14.00 16.37 -31.85
N TRP A 768 -13.80 15.20 -31.27
CA TRP A 768 -14.23 13.94 -31.86
C TRP A 768 -14.51 12.90 -30.77
N ARG A 769 -15.42 11.97 -31.04
CA ARG A 769 -15.69 10.79 -30.21
C ARG A 769 -16.06 9.62 -31.13
N PRO A 770 -15.87 8.36 -30.69
CA PRO A 770 -16.31 7.21 -31.47
C PRO A 770 -17.82 7.29 -31.77
N PRO A 771 -18.29 6.91 -32.98
CA PRO A 771 -19.71 6.99 -33.35
C PRO A 771 -20.65 6.18 -32.45
N PHE A 772 -20.15 5.09 -31.86
CA PHE A 772 -20.92 4.27 -30.93
C PHE A 772 -21.09 4.92 -29.54
N VAL A 773 -20.32 5.96 -29.22
CA VAL A 773 -20.45 6.68 -27.94
C VAL A 773 -21.52 7.76 -28.08
N THR A 774 -22.69 7.55 -27.47
CA THR A 774 -23.88 8.39 -27.72
C THR A 774 -23.90 9.68 -26.92
N GLY A 775 -23.23 9.75 -25.77
CA GLY A 775 -23.20 10.91 -24.86
C GLY A 775 -21.79 11.33 -24.45
N LEU A 776 -21.61 12.61 -24.11
CA LEU A 776 -20.40 13.10 -23.46
C LEU A 776 -20.62 13.01 -21.95
N SER A 777 -20.01 12.02 -21.30
CA SER A 777 -20.11 11.79 -19.85
C SER A 777 -18.79 11.22 -19.32
N ALA A 778 -18.50 11.48 -18.05
CA ALA A 778 -17.27 11.06 -17.38
C ALA A 778 -17.28 9.57 -16.96
N ASP A 779 -17.82 8.69 -17.81
CA ASP A 779 -18.09 7.30 -17.50
C ASP A 779 -16.99 6.33 -17.98
N ASP A 780 -16.03 6.81 -18.79
CA ASP A 780 -14.96 6.00 -19.42
C ASP A 780 -15.54 4.74 -20.08
N ARG A 781 -16.34 4.95 -21.13
CA ARG A 781 -17.22 3.90 -21.67
C ARG A 781 -16.47 2.83 -22.45
N CYS A 782 -15.47 3.25 -23.22
CA CYS A 782 -14.70 2.39 -24.11
C CYS A 782 -13.20 2.37 -23.79
N HIS A 783 -12.75 3.18 -22.82
CA HIS A 783 -11.34 3.42 -22.55
C HIS A 783 -10.54 3.84 -23.77
N LEU A 784 -10.98 4.92 -24.42
CA LEU A 784 -10.19 5.60 -25.44
C LEU A 784 -8.88 6.05 -24.80
N ASN A 785 -7.74 5.53 -25.26
CA ASN A 785 -6.49 5.62 -24.50
C ASN A 785 -5.27 6.04 -25.33
N GLY A 786 -5.36 6.06 -26.66
CA GLY A 786 -4.23 6.42 -27.49
C GLY A 786 -4.63 7.08 -28.80
N MET A 787 -3.68 7.80 -29.41
CA MET A 787 -3.87 8.60 -30.62
C MET A 787 -2.58 8.63 -31.44
N ALA A 788 -2.71 8.38 -32.75
CA ALA A 788 -1.67 8.54 -33.74
C ALA A 788 -2.03 9.64 -34.73
N LEU A 789 -1.07 10.51 -35.01
CA LEU A 789 -1.17 11.46 -36.11
C LEU A 789 -0.77 10.79 -37.44
N ARG A 790 -1.46 11.12 -38.52
CA ARG A 790 -1.02 10.87 -39.90
C ARG A 790 -1.14 12.18 -40.67
N ASP A 791 -0.12 12.52 -41.45
CA ASP A 791 -0.05 13.81 -42.16
C ASP A 791 -0.29 15.02 -41.23
N GLY A 792 0.17 14.88 -39.98
CA GLY A 792 0.08 15.90 -38.95
C GLY A 792 -1.31 16.12 -38.35
N ARG A 793 -2.25 15.18 -38.49
CA ARG A 793 -3.60 15.25 -37.90
C ARG A 793 -3.99 13.95 -37.19
N PRO A 794 -4.80 13.99 -36.11
CA PRO A 794 -5.32 12.78 -35.48
C PRO A 794 -6.03 11.89 -36.49
N ARG A 795 -5.50 10.69 -36.72
CA ARG A 795 -6.02 9.77 -37.73
C ARG A 795 -6.45 8.44 -37.14
N TYR A 796 -5.68 7.90 -36.20
CA TYR A 796 -5.98 6.61 -35.58
C TYR A 796 -6.05 6.75 -34.07
N VAL A 797 -6.98 6.05 -33.44
CA VAL A 797 -7.09 5.99 -31.98
C VAL A 797 -7.26 4.56 -31.50
N THR A 798 -6.80 4.28 -30.29
CA THR A 798 -6.99 2.99 -29.63
C THR A 798 -8.03 3.09 -28.52
N ALA A 799 -8.85 2.04 -28.39
CA ALA A 799 -9.77 1.85 -27.28
C ALA A 799 -9.78 0.37 -26.85
N PHE A 800 -10.27 0.08 -25.64
CA PHE A 800 -10.30 -1.30 -25.12
C PHE A 800 -11.59 -2.06 -25.45
N SER A 801 -12.65 -1.38 -25.87
CA SER A 801 -13.89 -2.02 -26.30
C SER A 801 -14.77 -1.13 -27.17
N GLU A 802 -15.64 -1.75 -27.95
CA GLU A 802 -16.73 -1.09 -28.67
C GLU A 802 -17.94 -0.96 -27.73
N SER A 803 -17.85 -0.09 -26.71
CA SER A 803 -18.87 0.04 -25.67
C SER A 803 -19.28 1.49 -25.41
N ASP A 804 -20.58 1.67 -25.19
CA ASP A 804 -21.21 2.92 -24.74
C ASP A 804 -21.76 2.80 -23.30
N GLN A 805 -21.40 1.73 -22.59
CA GLN A 805 -21.77 1.54 -21.18
C GLN A 805 -20.67 2.05 -20.28
N ALA A 806 -21.03 2.60 -19.12
CA ALA A 806 -20.05 3.07 -18.15
C ALA A 806 -19.06 1.96 -17.80
N GLN A 807 -17.77 2.20 -18.08
CA GLN A 807 -16.70 1.24 -17.84
C GLN A 807 -16.88 -0.13 -18.53
N GLY A 808 -17.65 -0.19 -19.62
CA GLY A 808 -18.02 -1.44 -20.28
C GLY A 808 -16.86 -2.17 -20.96
N TRP A 809 -15.66 -1.60 -20.97
CA TRP A 809 -14.43 -2.23 -21.46
C TRP A 809 -13.82 -3.25 -20.50
N ARG A 810 -14.18 -3.23 -19.20
CA ARG A 810 -13.51 -4.07 -18.19
C ARG A 810 -13.68 -5.56 -18.43
N ASP A 811 -14.85 -5.97 -18.92
CA ASP A 811 -15.17 -7.38 -19.15
C ASP A 811 -14.52 -7.93 -20.42
N THR A 812 -14.18 -7.05 -21.36
CA THR A 812 -13.61 -7.42 -22.65
C THR A 812 -12.13 -7.08 -22.78
N LYS A 813 -11.47 -6.53 -21.74
CA LYS A 813 -10.09 -6.02 -21.81
C LYS A 813 -9.06 -6.96 -22.48
N ALA A 814 -9.26 -8.27 -22.39
CA ALA A 814 -8.35 -9.26 -22.98
C ALA A 814 -8.48 -9.40 -24.52
N PHE A 815 -9.62 -9.03 -25.11
CA PHE A 815 -9.92 -9.29 -26.53
C PHE A 815 -10.81 -8.24 -27.23
N GLY A 816 -11.29 -7.23 -26.50
CA GLY A 816 -12.23 -6.22 -27.02
C GLY A 816 -11.55 -5.03 -27.69
N GLY A 817 -10.23 -4.94 -27.61
CA GLY A 817 -9.46 -3.79 -28.06
C GLY A 817 -9.60 -3.54 -29.55
N LEU A 818 -9.55 -2.27 -29.91
CA LEU A 818 -9.83 -1.81 -31.26
C LEU A 818 -9.02 -0.58 -31.65
N ILE A 819 -8.88 -0.41 -32.97
CA ILE A 819 -8.33 0.78 -33.62
C ILE A 819 -9.43 1.40 -34.46
N ILE A 820 -9.64 2.71 -34.30
CA ILE A 820 -10.64 3.48 -35.04
C ILE A 820 -9.91 4.47 -35.94
N ASP A 821 -10.33 4.54 -37.19
CA ASP A 821 -9.98 5.62 -38.10
C ASP A 821 -10.90 6.82 -37.82
N VAL A 822 -10.30 7.92 -37.37
CA VAL A 822 -11.01 9.13 -36.91
C VAL A 822 -11.72 9.85 -38.06
N ASP A 823 -11.14 9.84 -39.26
CA ASP A 823 -11.72 10.55 -40.41
C ASP A 823 -12.84 9.74 -41.07
N ALA A 824 -12.69 8.41 -41.11
CA ALA A 824 -13.69 7.51 -41.67
C ALA A 824 -14.82 7.19 -40.68
N ASP A 825 -14.63 7.43 -39.38
CA ASP A 825 -15.53 7.00 -38.31
C ASP A 825 -15.74 5.47 -38.30
N GLU A 826 -14.71 4.73 -38.72
CA GLU A 826 -14.78 3.28 -38.92
C GLU A 826 -13.79 2.54 -38.00
N ILE A 827 -14.26 1.42 -37.43
CA ILE A 827 -13.39 0.52 -36.66
C ILE A 827 -12.60 -0.34 -37.63
N MET A 828 -11.32 -0.04 -37.72
CA MET A 828 -10.35 -0.65 -38.63
C MET A 828 -9.86 -2.01 -38.13
N THR A 829 -9.53 -2.12 -36.85
CA THR A 829 -9.03 -3.36 -36.23
C THR A 829 -9.84 -3.70 -34.99
N ARG A 830 -10.11 -4.99 -34.75
CA ARG A 830 -10.77 -5.52 -33.55
C ARG A 830 -9.96 -6.68 -32.98
N GLY A 831 -10.25 -7.10 -31.76
CA GLY A 831 -9.64 -8.29 -31.17
C GLY A 831 -8.32 -8.04 -30.45
N LEU A 832 -7.87 -6.78 -30.34
CA LEU A 832 -6.58 -6.45 -29.75
C LEU A 832 -6.63 -6.58 -28.23
N CYS A 833 -5.50 -6.97 -27.63
CA CYS A 833 -5.40 -7.13 -26.18
C CYS A 833 -4.86 -5.84 -25.54
N MET A 834 -5.77 -5.00 -25.04
CA MET A 834 -5.46 -3.70 -24.43
C MET A 834 -4.51 -2.83 -25.30
N PRO A 835 -4.93 -2.42 -26.51
CA PRO A 835 -4.07 -1.65 -27.40
C PRO A 835 -3.75 -0.26 -26.84
N HIS A 836 -2.48 0.15 -26.90
CA HIS A 836 -1.98 1.46 -26.45
C HIS A 836 -1.00 2.09 -27.44
N SER A 837 -0.80 3.40 -27.26
CA SER A 837 0.25 4.22 -27.88
C SER A 837 0.40 3.99 -29.39
N PRO A 838 -0.69 4.12 -30.17
CA PRO A 838 -0.58 4.00 -31.62
C PRO A 838 0.33 5.11 -32.17
N ARG A 839 1.18 4.79 -33.14
CA ARG A 839 2.07 5.75 -33.81
C ARG A 839 2.16 5.45 -35.30
N TRP A 840 2.12 6.50 -36.12
CA TRP A 840 2.43 6.39 -37.55
C TRP A 840 3.92 6.66 -37.75
N HIS A 841 4.66 5.66 -38.20
CA HIS A 841 6.11 5.80 -38.43
C HIS A 841 6.56 4.95 -39.61
N ARG A 842 7.32 5.57 -40.54
CA ARG A 842 7.80 4.95 -41.79
C ARG A 842 6.68 4.29 -42.60
N ASP A 843 5.60 5.06 -42.83
CA ASP A 843 4.42 4.65 -43.60
C ASP A 843 3.73 3.39 -43.07
N GLN A 844 3.80 3.17 -41.76
CA GLN A 844 3.19 2.03 -41.06
C GLN A 844 2.55 2.51 -39.76
N LEU A 845 1.43 1.87 -39.40
CA LEU A 845 0.79 2.05 -38.10
C LEU A 845 1.35 1.03 -37.11
N TRP A 846 1.95 1.51 -36.04
CA TRP A 846 2.50 0.71 -34.95
C TRP A 846 1.62 0.82 -33.73
N VAL A 847 1.38 -0.28 -33.02
CA VAL A 847 0.54 -0.34 -31.81
C VAL A 847 1.16 -1.29 -30.80
N LEU A 848 1.00 -0.97 -29.51
CA LEU A 848 1.37 -1.86 -28.42
C LEU A 848 0.15 -2.70 -28.00
N GLU A 849 0.25 -4.02 -28.02
CA GLU A 849 -0.74 -4.90 -27.39
C GLU A 849 -0.31 -5.20 -25.95
N SER A 850 -0.62 -4.26 -25.05
CA SER A 850 -0.08 -4.24 -23.68
C SER A 850 -0.42 -5.47 -22.86
N GLY A 851 -1.59 -6.05 -23.08
CA GLY A 851 -1.99 -7.28 -22.38
C GLY A 851 -1.25 -8.54 -22.85
N LYS A 852 -0.55 -8.47 -23.99
CA LYS A 852 0.38 -9.51 -24.50
C LYS A 852 1.85 -9.12 -24.31
N GLY A 853 2.12 -7.85 -24.00
CA GLY A 853 3.47 -7.31 -23.93
C GLY A 853 4.15 -7.22 -25.30
N SER A 854 3.39 -7.07 -26.40
CA SER A 854 3.95 -7.08 -27.75
C SER A 854 3.90 -5.73 -28.46
N LEU A 855 4.85 -5.54 -29.40
CA LEU A 855 4.82 -4.52 -30.44
C LEU A 855 4.22 -5.15 -31.70
N SER A 856 3.19 -4.53 -32.24
CA SER A 856 2.50 -4.99 -33.44
C SER A 856 2.46 -3.89 -34.51
N ARG A 857 2.46 -4.32 -35.77
CA ARG A 857 2.25 -3.49 -36.94
C ARG A 857 0.85 -3.77 -37.49
N ILE A 858 0.15 -2.71 -37.89
CA ILE A 858 -1.20 -2.80 -38.42
C ILE A 858 -1.17 -2.47 -39.90
N ASP A 859 -1.73 -3.36 -40.73
CA ASP A 859 -1.92 -3.10 -42.15
C ASP A 859 -3.06 -2.07 -42.34
N PRO A 860 -2.79 -0.88 -42.91
CA PRO A 860 -3.78 0.18 -43.10
C PRO A 860 -4.93 -0.21 -44.03
N ASP A 861 -4.72 -1.15 -44.94
CA ASP A 861 -5.70 -1.54 -45.96
C ASP A 861 -6.60 -2.70 -45.47
N THR A 862 -6.04 -3.65 -44.73
CA THR A 862 -6.80 -4.83 -44.24
C THR A 862 -7.24 -4.72 -42.79
N GLY A 863 -6.57 -3.90 -41.98
CA GLY A 863 -6.78 -3.83 -40.54
C GLY A 863 -6.12 -4.96 -39.75
N ASP A 864 -5.37 -5.86 -40.41
CA ASP A 864 -4.72 -6.99 -39.76
C ASP A 864 -3.55 -6.55 -38.89
N ALA A 865 -3.42 -7.20 -37.73
CA ALA A 865 -2.32 -6.98 -36.80
C ALA A 865 -1.25 -8.07 -36.92
N GLU A 866 -0.01 -7.67 -37.21
CA GLU A 866 1.16 -8.53 -37.24
C GLU A 866 2.03 -8.26 -36.00
N VAL A 867 2.25 -9.28 -35.18
CA VAL A 867 3.16 -9.17 -34.02
C VAL A 867 4.60 -9.15 -34.51
N VAL A 868 5.32 -8.08 -34.20
CA VAL A 868 6.74 -7.93 -34.57
C VAL A 868 7.64 -8.53 -33.50
N THR A 869 7.40 -8.23 -32.23
CA THR A 869 8.18 -8.79 -31.11
C THR A 869 7.41 -8.75 -29.80
N THR A 870 7.84 -9.55 -28.83
CA THR A 870 7.29 -9.58 -27.46
C THR A 870 8.35 -9.11 -26.47
N LEU A 871 7.93 -8.33 -25.49
CA LEU A 871 8.76 -7.68 -24.49
C LEU A 871 8.37 -8.17 -23.08
N PRO A 872 9.32 -8.17 -22.13
CA PRO A 872 9.12 -8.75 -20.80
C PRO A 872 8.39 -7.77 -19.85
N GLY A 873 7.21 -7.29 -20.22
CA GLY A 873 6.45 -6.34 -19.40
C GLY A 873 5.20 -5.80 -20.08
N PHE A 874 4.39 -5.08 -19.32
CA PHE A 874 3.20 -4.41 -19.84
C PHE A 874 3.65 -3.20 -20.66
N THR A 875 3.52 -3.28 -21.97
CA THR A 875 4.01 -2.25 -22.90
C THR A 875 3.14 -1.00 -22.84
N ARG A 876 3.73 0.18 -22.67
CA ARG A 876 3.00 1.46 -22.65
C ARG A 876 3.95 2.63 -22.92
N GLY A 877 3.51 3.59 -23.73
CA GLY A 877 4.39 4.62 -24.29
C GLY A 877 5.26 4.02 -25.40
N MET A 878 5.29 4.68 -26.56
CA MET A 878 6.14 4.30 -27.69
C MET A 878 6.57 5.54 -28.46
N GLU A 879 7.83 5.59 -28.84
CA GLU A 879 8.37 6.64 -29.71
C GLU A 879 9.55 6.11 -30.54
N PHE A 880 10.01 6.86 -31.53
CA PHE A 880 11.01 6.37 -32.48
C PHE A 880 12.27 7.22 -32.56
N ILE A 881 13.41 6.54 -32.71
CA ILE A 881 14.67 7.14 -33.15
C ILE A 881 15.09 6.44 -34.43
N GLY A 882 14.78 7.03 -35.59
CA GLY A 882 15.12 6.46 -36.88
C GLY A 882 14.49 5.08 -37.08
N ARG A 883 15.29 4.01 -37.01
CA ARG A 883 14.82 2.62 -37.15
C ARG A 883 14.49 1.92 -35.82
N TYR A 884 14.72 2.59 -34.70
CA TYR A 884 14.58 2.01 -33.37
C TYR A 884 13.27 2.47 -32.75
N ALA A 885 12.47 1.52 -32.28
CA ALA A 885 11.32 1.78 -31.42
C ALA A 885 11.76 1.78 -29.96
N LEU A 886 11.42 2.83 -29.23
CA LEU A 886 11.62 3.00 -27.81
C LEU A 886 10.27 2.73 -27.14
N ILE A 887 10.21 1.73 -26.25
CA ILE A 887 8.96 1.24 -25.67
C ILE A 887 9.09 1.20 -24.15
N GLY A 888 8.14 1.83 -23.47
CA GLY A 888 8.04 1.77 -22.02
C GLY A 888 7.44 0.44 -21.56
N LEU A 889 7.95 -0.12 -20.47
CA LEU A 889 7.44 -1.30 -19.81
C LEU A 889 7.03 -0.99 -18.38
N SER A 890 5.93 -1.60 -17.94
CA SER A 890 5.45 -1.60 -16.56
C SER A 890 5.30 -3.02 -16.02
N GLN A 891 5.40 -3.15 -14.69
CA GLN A 891 4.99 -4.36 -13.99
C GLN A 891 3.45 -4.41 -13.90
N VAL A 892 2.85 -5.59 -14.05
CA VAL A 892 1.40 -5.78 -14.00
C VAL A 892 0.92 -5.96 -12.56
N ARG A 893 -0.09 -5.20 -12.13
CA ARG A 893 -0.80 -5.41 -10.85
C ARG A 893 -1.88 -6.48 -11.01
N GLU A 894 -1.79 -7.58 -10.27
CA GLU A 894 -2.61 -8.77 -10.51
C GLU A 894 -4.12 -8.58 -10.24
N SER A 895 -4.53 -7.64 -9.37
CA SER A 895 -5.95 -7.46 -9.02
C SER A 895 -6.83 -6.80 -10.10
N VAL A 896 -6.27 -5.96 -10.98
CA VAL A 896 -7.03 -5.26 -12.04
C VAL A 896 -6.84 -5.93 -13.41
N PHE A 897 -5.71 -6.60 -13.61
CA PHE A 897 -5.27 -7.14 -14.90
C PHE A 897 -5.26 -8.68 -14.95
N ALA A 898 -5.94 -9.34 -14.02
CA ALA A 898 -6.19 -10.78 -14.07
C ALA A 898 -6.84 -11.19 -15.40
N GLY A 899 -6.37 -12.31 -15.97
CA GLY A 899 -6.88 -12.88 -17.22
C GLY A 899 -6.20 -12.39 -18.51
N LEU A 900 -5.15 -11.58 -18.43
CA LEU A 900 -4.37 -11.18 -19.61
C LEU A 900 -3.31 -12.23 -19.98
N PRO A 901 -3.03 -12.46 -21.28
CA PRO A 901 -1.98 -13.39 -21.72
C PRO A 901 -0.63 -13.16 -21.03
N LEU A 902 -0.22 -11.90 -20.84
CA LEU A 902 1.03 -11.54 -20.17
C LEU A 902 1.11 -11.99 -18.71
N THR A 903 -0.04 -12.19 -18.04
CA THR A 903 -0.10 -12.68 -16.64
C THR A 903 0.03 -14.20 -16.53
N GLN A 904 -0.12 -14.93 -17.65
CA GLN A 904 0.02 -16.39 -17.71
C GLN A 904 1.47 -16.84 -17.87
N SER A 905 2.38 -15.92 -18.25
CA SER A 905 3.80 -16.22 -18.39
C SER A 905 4.50 -16.23 -17.03
N THR A 906 5.40 -17.20 -16.85
CA THR A 906 6.30 -17.33 -15.68
C THR A 906 7.56 -16.45 -15.79
N GLU A 907 7.79 -15.80 -16.93
CA GLU A 907 8.94 -14.91 -17.13
C GLU A 907 8.85 -13.65 -16.25
N PRO A 908 9.96 -13.15 -15.70
CA PRO A 908 9.98 -11.94 -14.90
C PRO A 908 9.49 -10.72 -15.70
N ARG A 909 8.53 -9.98 -15.15
CA ARG A 909 8.04 -8.72 -15.72
C ARG A 909 8.89 -7.56 -15.22
N HIS A 910 9.31 -6.69 -16.13
CA HIS A 910 10.20 -5.58 -15.85
C HIS A 910 9.51 -4.22 -16.05
N SER A 911 10.04 -3.20 -15.36
CA SER A 911 9.71 -1.79 -15.60
C SER A 911 10.91 -1.07 -16.20
N GLY A 912 10.66 -0.15 -17.14
CA GLY A 912 11.72 0.65 -17.77
C GLY A 912 11.53 0.89 -19.27
N LEU A 913 12.62 1.12 -19.98
CA LEU A 913 12.66 1.41 -21.42
C LEU A 913 13.35 0.28 -22.19
N TRP A 914 12.69 -0.27 -23.21
CA TRP A 914 13.25 -1.26 -24.11
C TRP A 914 13.37 -0.67 -25.52
N ILE A 915 14.46 -1.00 -26.21
CA ILE A 915 14.76 -0.50 -27.55
C ILE A 915 14.75 -1.66 -28.53
N VAL A 916 13.84 -1.62 -29.49
CA VAL A 916 13.66 -2.65 -30.52
C VAL A 916 14.14 -2.10 -31.86
N ASP A 917 14.93 -2.90 -32.57
CA ASP A 917 15.30 -2.60 -33.95
C ASP A 917 14.22 -3.12 -34.91
N LEU A 918 13.53 -2.20 -35.60
CA LEU A 918 12.39 -2.52 -36.45
C LEU A 918 12.76 -3.37 -37.67
N GLU A 919 14.03 -3.41 -38.09
CA GLU A 919 14.46 -4.21 -39.23
C GLU A 919 14.72 -5.67 -38.86
N THR A 920 15.06 -5.94 -37.59
CA THR A 920 15.44 -7.27 -37.11
C THR A 920 14.47 -7.85 -36.07
N ALA A 921 13.54 -7.04 -35.57
CA ALA A 921 12.66 -7.32 -34.44
C ALA A 921 13.38 -7.67 -33.12
N ALA A 922 14.68 -7.44 -33.03
CA ALA A 922 15.49 -7.75 -31.86
C ALA A 922 15.50 -6.58 -30.85
N THR A 923 15.51 -6.91 -29.56
CA THR A 923 15.85 -5.94 -28.51
C THR A 923 17.34 -5.64 -28.55
N VAL A 924 17.71 -4.37 -28.80
CA VAL A 924 19.11 -3.92 -28.95
C VAL A 924 19.64 -3.14 -27.74
N GLY A 925 18.75 -2.78 -26.81
CA GLY A 925 19.14 -2.15 -25.55
C GLY A 925 17.97 -2.00 -24.59
N PHE A 926 18.29 -1.80 -23.31
CA PHE A 926 17.29 -1.52 -22.30
C PHE A 926 17.83 -0.61 -21.19
N VAL A 927 16.90 0.04 -20.49
CA VAL A 927 17.07 0.68 -19.19
C VAL A 927 16.00 0.11 -18.28
N ARG A 928 16.38 -0.74 -17.33
CA ARG A 928 15.47 -1.32 -16.34
C ARG A 928 15.51 -0.48 -15.07
N PHE A 929 14.35 -0.17 -14.52
CA PHE A 929 14.25 0.46 -13.21
C PHE A 929 14.22 -0.61 -12.12
N ASP A 930 15.04 -0.42 -11.09
CA ASP A 930 15.05 -1.26 -9.89
C ASP A 930 14.60 -0.40 -8.68
N GLY A 931 13.86 -0.99 -7.74
CA GLY A 931 13.36 -0.27 -6.55
C GLY A 931 11.94 0.28 -6.72
N LEU A 932 11.75 1.59 -6.48
CA LEU A 932 10.42 2.20 -6.32
C LEU A 932 9.66 2.50 -7.62
N VAL A 933 10.32 2.47 -8.79
CA VAL A 933 9.66 2.74 -10.08
C VAL A 933 9.28 1.41 -10.73
N GLN A 934 7.99 1.09 -10.67
CA GLN A 934 7.44 -0.17 -11.18
C GLN A 934 6.60 0.04 -12.45
N GLU A 935 6.47 1.27 -12.91
CA GLU A 935 5.61 1.67 -14.00
C GLU A 935 6.21 2.76 -14.89
N VAL A 936 5.92 2.67 -16.19
CA VAL A 936 6.08 3.72 -17.19
C VAL A 936 4.70 3.96 -17.82
N PHE A 937 4.28 5.21 -17.88
CA PHE A 937 2.95 5.58 -18.38
C PHE A 937 2.98 6.04 -19.84
N ASP A 938 3.85 6.98 -20.16
CA ASP A 938 4.07 7.50 -21.52
C ASP A 938 5.53 7.88 -21.71
N LEU A 939 5.95 8.06 -22.97
CA LEU A 939 7.32 8.43 -23.30
C LEU A 939 7.40 9.39 -24.49
N GLN A 940 8.37 10.31 -24.43
CA GLN A 940 8.61 11.31 -25.47
C GLN A 940 10.11 11.41 -25.77
N VAL A 941 10.46 11.56 -27.04
CA VAL A 941 11.85 11.77 -27.48
C VAL A 941 12.01 13.22 -27.89
N ILE A 942 12.94 13.91 -27.22
CA ILE A 942 13.30 15.28 -27.54
C ILE A 942 14.69 15.28 -28.16
N THR A 943 14.77 15.74 -29.41
CA THR A 943 16.03 15.90 -30.13
C THR A 943 16.51 17.35 -30.05
N GLY A 944 17.82 17.53 -29.94
CA GLY A 944 18.44 18.86 -29.88
C GLY A 944 19.86 18.79 -29.36
N ASP A 945 20.67 19.80 -29.69
CA ASP A 945 22.08 19.86 -29.32
C ASP A 945 22.25 19.91 -27.80
N GLY A 946 22.58 18.77 -27.18
CA GLY A 946 22.98 18.63 -25.78
C GLY A 946 21.88 18.16 -24.81
N HIS A 947 22.11 18.43 -23.52
CA HIS A 947 21.36 17.81 -22.43
C HIS A 947 20.16 18.67 -22.01
N ALA A 948 18.98 18.08 -22.00
CA ALA A 948 17.75 18.72 -21.53
C ALA A 948 17.58 18.59 -20.01
N HIS A 949 17.18 19.70 -19.38
CA HIS A 949 16.84 19.78 -17.97
C HIS A 949 15.40 20.27 -17.79
N LEU A 950 14.59 19.57 -17.00
CA LEU A 950 13.25 20.03 -16.62
C LEU A 950 13.39 20.86 -15.34
N VAL A 951 13.10 22.16 -15.41
CA VAL A 951 13.29 23.07 -14.27
C VAL A 951 12.10 22.97 -13.32
N ASP A 952 12.38 22.71 -12.04
CA ASP A 952 11.37 22.71 -10.98
C ASP A 952 10.70 24.09 -10.86
N LEU A 953 9.40 24.09 -10.57
CA LEU A 953 8.60 25.32 -10.46
C LEU A 953 9.16 26.28 -9.39
N ASP A 954 9.62 25.72 -8.28
CA ASP A 954 10.14 26.49 -7.14
C ASP A 954 11.65 26.79 -7.25
N ALA A 955 12.30 26.39 -8.34
CA ALA A 955 13.72 26.65 -8.55
C ALA A 955 13.98 28.14 -8.75
N GLU A 956 15.08 28.66 -8.20
CA GLU A 956 15.49 30.06 -8.40
C GLU A 956 15.64 30.40 -9.90
N GLN A 957 16.06 29.41 -10.70
CA GLN A 957 16.17 29.48 -12.14
C GLN A 957 14.81 29.66 -12.83
N HIS A 958 13.72 29.12 -12.28
CA HIS A 958 12.36 29.39 -12.79
C HIS A 958 11.93 30.81 -12.39
N VAL A 959 11.98 31.11 -11.09
CA VAL A 959 11.50 32.35 -10.48
C VAL A 959 12.16 33.60 -11.08
N ARG A 960 13.46 33.53 -11.40
CA ARG A 960 14.23 34.66 -11.95
C ARG A 960 14.29 34.71 -13.46
N SER A 961 13.58 33.83 -14.16
CA SER A 961 13.64 33.74 -15.62
C SER A 961 12.42 34.33 -16.31
N PHE A 962 12.62 35.53 -16.85
CA PHE A 962 11.64 36.25 -17.64
C PHE A 962 11.80 35.91 -19.12
N VAL A 963 10.69 35.55 -19.76
CA VAL A 963 10.62 35.37 -21.22
C VAL A 963 9.74 36.47 -21.76
N VAL A 964 10.34 37.34 -22.57
CA VAL A 964 9.67 38.47 -23.19
C VAL A 964 9.91 38.44 -24.70
N PRO A 965 9.03 39.04 -25.52
CA PRO A 965 9.27 39.13 -26.96
C PRO A 965 10.62 39.81 -27.25
N THR A 966 11.37 39.29 -28.23
CA THR A 966 12.71 39.79 -28.58
C THR A 966 12.72 41.29 -28.89
N GLN A 967 11.63 41.83 -29.43
CA GLN A 967 11.47 43.26 -29.69
C GLN A 967 11.51 44.12 -28.42
N ALA A 968 11.01 43.61 -27.27
CA ALA A 968 11.06 44.32 -26.00
C ALA A 968 12.49 44.39 -25.44
N LEU A 969 13.31 43.34 -25.68
CA LEU A 969 14.71 43.31 -25.26
C LEU A 969 15.60 44.29 -26.05
N ALA A 970 15.22 44.63 -27.28
CA ALA A 970 15.96 45.61 -28.09
C ALA A 970 15.92 47.04 -27.51
N SER A 971 14.99 47.35 -26.60
CA SER A 971 14.88 48.63 -25.91
C SER A 971 15.57 48.66 -24.53
N ALA A 972 16.10 47.53 -24.07
CA ALA A 972 16.74 47.37 -22.76
C ALA A 972 18.28 47.48 -22.79
N GLY A 973 18.82 48.10 -23.85
CA GLY A 973 20.27 48.33 -24.04
C GLY A 973 20.83 49.44 -23.16
#